data_AF-A0A2D9Q596-F1
#
_entry.id   AF-A0A2D9Q596-F1
#
_cell.length_a   1.000
_cell.length_b   1.000
_cell.length_c   1.000
_cell.angle_alpha   90.00
_cell.angle_beta   90.00
_cell.angle_gamma   90.00
#
_symmetry.space_group_name_H-M   'P 1'
#
loop_
_entity.id
_entity.type
_entity.pdbx_description
1 polymer ?
#
loop_
_entity_poly.entity_id
_entity_poly.type
_entity_poly.pdbx_seq_one_letter_code
_entity_poly.pdbx_strand_id
1 'polypeptide(L)'
;DTDGDGFGDNQSENATNPDRFPMRIAAANDTDDDGYADNWTEFYNGTNAQGIFIDACPTEWGNSTRRNLTVYAYGCPDADGDGYTDAYVFEVDPDTGLRINELGDAFPDERTQSKDRDGDGFGDNPVGANGDQCPEVPGVLNGTDGVGCRVIDLNDDDGDGLINELDLICPNTPLGEQVNADGCSQSELDDDEDGVNNNLDLCPDTPAGLAVDAEGCSEAQRTSDTDGDGLNDPEDTCPDTEPDAEVDENGCSQAQRDTDGDGLSDLDDACDDTPPGFPILANGCTDESALDTDLDGDGYSGVYAYDIDPITGLHVNQTGDAFPSDATQWFDQDGDGYGDNPSPANNADDCPAETGTSYIDFLGCYDDGDGYRDENEPEALRGDPTQWRDSDFDGFGDNWGNPSWNATRDPSWPGQFVEGATNADFCPKTTPGLSVDEEGCHISQRDSDADGVMDDADNCPNEPKGVDGYDDGCPYVPLSGDGEEGLFGVDAGIIMLALGGLGGLAIVSLLVVRLLRREDDDEDDEYDDFYDDEEEESFLDRLDRTTSVQPQRSRSVPERRSNPGPSSGPSGPAPSRTAPVRKRGPPGGPAKTGGPPGRGPSKKPTPKVAPEPQKAGKKKVVADEDPGKKVRKAKINVDLSIFEDWQTDDREAAVEWVVGAFADGDEERTVLMQLQETGWTAKQSRAICDLAKNHRG
;
A
#
# COMPACT_ATOMS: atom_id res chain seq x y z
N ASP A 1 -13.58 2.06 -62.95
CA ASP A 1 -13.63 0.96 -63.96
C ASP A 1 -12.30 0.55 -64.60
N THR A 2 -11.17 1.24 -64.36
CA THR A 2 -9.84 0.63 -64.59
C THR A 2 -9.64 -0.62 -63.71
N ASP A 3 -10.39 -0.71 -62.62
CA ASP A 3 -10.47 -1.77 -61.61
C ASP A 3 -11.70 -2.70 -61.72
N GLY A 4 -12.88 -2.19 -62.10
CA GLY A 4 -14.05 -2.98 -62.50
C GLY A 4 -15.30 -2.86 -61.63
N ASP A 5 -15.53 -1.69 -61.02
CA ASP A 5 -16.63 -1.37 -60.10
C ASP A 5 -17.89 -0.79 -60.79
N GLY A 6 -17.84 -0.51 -62.09
CA GLY A 6 -18.92 0.10 -62.86
C GLY A 6 -19.02 1.64 -62.79
N PHE A 7 -18.11 2.33 -62.11
CA PHE A 7 -17.97 3.80 -62.15
C PHE A 7 -16.83 4.18 -63.12
N GLY A 8 -16.88 5.34 -63.75
CA GLY A 8 -15.96 5.69 -64.84
C GLY A 8 -14.81 6.61 -64.44
N ASP A 9 -13.57 6.24 -64.79
CA ASP A 9 -12.29 6.95 -64.55
C ASP A 9 -12.22 8.41 -65.08
N ASN A 10 -13.30 8.93 -65.68
CA ASN A 10 -13.37 10.24 -66.33
C ASN A 10 -13.84 11.33 -65.36
N GLN A 11 -12.89 11.96 -64.68
CA GLN A 11 -13.08 13.10 -63.75
C GLN A 11 -13.46 14.44 -64.44
N SER A 12 -14.21 14.40 -65.55
CA SER A 12 -14.64 15.64 -66.21
C SER A 12 -15.88 16.23 -65.53
N GLU A 13 -15.94 17.55 -65.36
CA GLU A 13 -17.14 18.27 -64.92
C GLU A 13 -18.40 17.80 -65.70
N ASN A 14 -19.43 17.32 -64.99
CA ASN A 14 -20.64 16.68 -65.55
C ASN A 14 -20.44 15.26 -66.15
N ALA A 15 -19.43 14.51 -65.72
CA ALA A 15 -19.38 13.06 -65.95
C ALA A 15 -20.59 12.35 -65.31
N THR A 16 -20.99 11.20 -65.87
CA THR A 16 -22.03 10.34 -65.29
C THR A 16 -21.34 9.18 -64.59
N ASN A 17 -21.60 9.02 -63.29
CA ASN A 17 -20.90 8.09 -62.39
C ASN A 17 -19.37 8.22 -62.52
N PRO A 18 -18.76 9.38 -62.19
CA PRO A 18 -17.31 9.46 -62.06
C PRO A 18 -16.83 8.53 -60.93
N ASP A 19 -15.65 7.97 -61.12
CA ASP A 19 -14.94 7.10 -60.19
C ASP A 19 -13.86 7.93 -59.48
N ARG A 20 -14.01 8.15 -58.17
CA ARG A 20 -13.09 8.92 -57.33
C ARG A 20 -11.84 8.14 -56.93
N PHE A 21 -11.88 6.80 -56.98
CA PHE A 21 -10.76 5.94 -56.62
C PHE A 21 -10.42 4.91 -57.72
N PRO A 22 -9.92 5.31 -58.92
CA PRO A 22 -9.86 4.45 -60.13
C PRO A 22 -8.95 3.21 -60.14
N MET A 23 -8.52 2.78 -58.96
CA MET A 23 -7.66 1.65 -58.67
C MET A 23 -8.17 0.82 -57.47
N ARG A 24 -9.32 1.15 -56.88
CA ARG A 24 -9.88 0.59 -55.65
C ARG A 24 -11.37 0.23 -55.84
N ILE A 25 -11.64 -0.92 -56.47
CA ILE A 25 -12.98 -1.50 -56.77
C ILE A 25 -14.02 -1.45 -55.62
N ALA A 26 -13.57 -1.24 -54.39
CA ALA A 26 -14.36 -1.16 -53.17
C ALA A 26 -15.00 0.20 -52.87
N ALA A 27 -14.49 1.31 -53.44
CA ALA A 27 -14.96 2.67 -53.20
C ALA A 27 -14.98 3.48 -54.51
N ALA A 28 -15.97 4.36 -54.69
CA ALA A 28 -16.14 5.12 -55.94
C ALA A 28 -16.61 6.57 -55.75
N ASN A 29 -17.32 6.85 -54.66
CA ASN A 29 -17.76 8.18 -54.28
C ASN A 29 -16.83 8.79 -53.22
N ASP A 30 -16.61 10.08 -53.40
CA ASP A 30 -15.93 11.05 -52.53
C ASP A 30 -16.59 12.38 -52.93
N THR A 31 -17.35 12.96 -51.99
CA THR A 31 -18.31 14.05 -52.26
C THR A 31 -17.73 15.45 -52.07
N ASP A 32 -16.71 15.61 -51.22
CA ASP A 32 -16.02 16.89 -50.95
C ASP A 32 -14.54 16.92 -51.40
N ASP A 33 -14.05 15.85 -52.04
CA ASP A 33 -12.70 15.68 -52.58
C ASP A 33 -11.59 15.62 -51.49
N ASP A 34 -11.86 14.99 -50.34
CA ASP A 34 -10.91 14.82 -49.23
C ASP A 34 -10.01 13.57 -49.31
N GLY A 35 -10.46 12.51 -49.99
CA GLY A 35 -9.75 11.25 -50.18
C GLY A 35 -10.19 10.07 -49.30
N TYR A 36 -11.19 10.26 -48.42
CA TYR A 36 -12.00 9.22 -47.82
C TYR A 36 -13.26 8.94 -48.66
N ALA A 37 -13.96 7.84 -48.40
CA ALA A 37 -15.01 7.34 -49.29
C ALA A 37 -16.39 7.37 -48.63
N ASP A 38 -17.38 8.02 -49.26
CA ASP A 38 -18.77 8.10 -48.76
C ASP A 38 -19.37 6.74 -48.39
N ASN A 39 -19.03 5.69 -49.16
CA ASN A 39 -19.58 4.35 -49.04
C ASN A 39 -18.79 3.28 -49.81
N TRP A 40 -19.07 2.01 -49.47
CA TRP A 40 -18.62 0.85 -50.23
C TRP A 40 -19.46 0.63 -51.50
N THR A 41 -18.82 0.23 -52.60
CA THR A 41 -19.51 -0.11 -53.86
C THR A 41 -20.36 -1.38 -53.75
N GLU A 42 -21.42 -1.50 -54.56
CA GLU A 42 -22.24 -2.72 -54.66
C GLU A 42 -21.46 -3.96 -55.14
N PHE A 43 -20.26 -3.78 -55.69
CA PHE A 43 -19.38 -4.84 -56.17
C PHE A 43 -18.45 -5.38 -55.08
N TYR A 44 -18.45 -4.77 -53.90
CA TYR A 44 -17.60 -5.15 -52.79
C TYR A 44 -18.26 -6.12 -51.80
N ASN A 45 -17.46 -6.91 -51.10
CA ASN A 45 -17.92 -7.90 -50.12
C ASN A 45 -17.88 -7.42 -48.66
N GLY A 46 -17.58 -6.14 -48.41
CA GLY A 46 -17.56 -5.53 -47.07
C GLY A 46 -16.34 -5.87 -46.20
N THR A 47 -15.32 -6.57 -46.70
CA THR A 47 -14.11 -6.87 -45.91
C THR A 47 -13.09 -5.72 -46.03
N ASN A 48 -12.52 -5.15 -44.95
CA ASN A 48 -11.53 -4.06 -45.09
C ASN A 48 -10.11 -4.55 -45.49
N ALA A 49 -10.03 -5.52 -46.40
CA ALA A 49 -8.77 -6.09 -46.90
C ALA A 49 -8.01 -5.15 -47.87
N GLN A 50 -8.57 -3.98 -48.21
CA GLN A 50 -7.97 -2.98 -49.10
C GLN A 50 -7.48 -1.72 -48.37
N GLY A 51 -7.63 -1.61 -47.06
CA GLY A 51 -7.21 -0.42 -46.30
C GLY A 51 -7.92 0.83 -46.80
N ILE A 52 -9.25 0.79 -46.80
CA ILE A 52 -10.13 1.94 -47.06
C ILE A 52 -10.83 2.26 -45.77
N PHE A 53 -10.91 3.54 -45.45
CA PHE A 53 -11.76 4.02 -44.38
C PHE A 53 -12.94 4.72 -45.02
N ILE A 54 -14.14 4.39 -44.53
CA ILE A 54 -15.36 5.08 -44.93
C ILE A 54 -15.41 6.38 -44.15
N ASP A 55 -15.74 7.43 -44.87
CA ASP A 55 -15.89 8.77 -44.34
C ASP A 55 -17.10 8.86 -43.39
N ALA A 56 -16.90 9.55 -42.27
CA ALA A 56 -17.91 9.85 -41.28
C ALA A 56 -18.58 11.22 -41.48
N CYS A 57 -17.98 12.11 -42.28
CA CYS A 57 -18.47 13.45 -42.58
C CYS A 57 -18.64 13.75 -44.10
N PRO A 58 -19.43 12.97 -44.90
CA PRO A 58 -19.39 12.98 -46.40
C PRO A 58 -20.00 14.17 -47.13
N THR A 59 -19.89 15.35 -46.54
CA THR A 59 -20.15 16.67 -47.16
C THR A 59 -19.25 17.78 -46.58
N GLU A 60 -18.33 17.48 -45.65
CA GLU A 60 -17.53 18.43 -44.88
C GLU A 60 -16.07 17.95 -44.76
N TRP A 61 -15.31 18.14 -45.85
CA TRP A 61 -13.86 17.87 -46.01
C TRP A 61 -13.06 17.81 -44.71
N GLY A 62 -12.32 16.72 -44.50
CA GLY A 62 -11.49 16.53 -43.32
C GLY A 62 -10.11 15.92 -43.58
N ASN A 63 -9.42 15.61 -42.48
CA ASN A 63 -8.11 14.95 -42.50
C ASN A 63 -7.81 14.04 -41.31
N SER A 64 -8.74 13.96 -40.35
CA SER A 64 -8.77 13.02 -39.22
C SER A 64 -8.37 11.59 -39.62
N THR A 65 -7.60 10.92 -38.76
CA THR A 65 -6.97 9.61 -39.07
C THR A 65 -7.19 8.53 -37.99
N ARG A 66 -7.88 8.84 -36.90
CA ARG A 66 -8.19 7.91 -35.81
C ARG A 66 -9.63 7.40 -35.92
N ARG A 67 -9.86 6.19 -35.40
CA ARG A 67 -11.21 5.61 -35.24
C ARG A 67 -11.42 5.30 -33.77
N ASN A 68 -12.54 5.76 -33.22
CA ASN A 68 -13.04 5.23 -31.96
C ASN A 68 -14.13 4.16 -32.23
N LEU A 69 -14.47 3.35 -31.24
CA LEU A 69 -15.29 2.15 -31.41
C LEU A 69 -16.74 2.49 -31.77
N THR A 70 -17.25 3.56 -31.15
CA THR A 70 -18.61 4.11 -31.25
C THR A 70 -18.74 5.23 -32.29
N VAL A 71 -17.82 6.20 -32.29
CA VAL A 71 -17.73 7.27 -33.29
C VAL A 71 -16.74 6.90 -34.39
N TYR A 72 -17.27 6.70 -35.58
CA TYR A 72 -16.50 6.76 -36.82
C TYR A 72 -16.09 8.22 -37.03
N ALA A 73 -14.80 8.49 -37.25
CA ALA A 73 -14.27 9.85 -37.28
C ALA A 73 -13.42 10.18 -38.52
N TYR A 74 -13.01 9.20 -39.33
CA TYR A 74 -12.25 9.44 -40.58
C TYR A 74 -12.99 10.40 -41.51
N GLY A 75 -12.27 11.33 -42.14
CA GLY A 75 -12.81 12.30 -43.09
C GLY A 75 -13.56 13.47 -42.46
N CYS A 76 -13.65 13.52 -41.13
CA CYS A 76 -14.12 14.70 -40.41
C CYS A 76 -13.01 15.74 -40.20
N PRO A 77 -13.37 17.02 -39.97
CA PRO A 77 -12.43 18.08 -39.60
C PRO A 77 -11.50 17.70 -38.44
N ASP A 78 -10.24 18.09 -38.57
CA ASP A 78 -9.09 17.80 -37.69
C ASP A 78 -8.15 19.01 -37.84
N ALA A 79 -8.44 20.07 -37.09
CA ALA A 79 -7.95 21.43 -37.38
C ALA A 79 -6.46 21.65 -37.09
N ASP A 80 -5.86 20.89 -36.16
CA ASP A 80 -4.43 20.95 -35.84
C ASP A 80 -3.60 19.81 -36.46
N GLY A 81 -4.24 18.71 -36.87
CA GLY A 81 -3.60 17.56 -37.50
C GLY A 81 -2.98 16.54 -36.53
N ASP A 82 -3.46 16.45 -35.28
CA ASP A 82 -3.24 15.34 -34.36
C ASP A 82 -3.80 14.01 -34.92
N GLY A 83 -4.97 14.07 -35.58
CA GLY A 83 -5.67 12.92 -36.15
C GLY A 83 -6.95 12.48 -35.44
N TYR A 84 -7.33 13.05 -34.30
CA TYR A 84 -8.72 13.01 -33.80
C TYR A 84 -9.64 13.89 -34.68
N THR A 85 -10.75 14.41 -34.15
CA THR A 85 -11.65 15.30 -34.89
C THR A 85 -12.25 16.34 -33.95
N ASP A 86 -12.42 17.57 -34.45
CA ASP A 86 -12.96 18.74 -33.75
C ASP A 86 -14.32 18.47 -33.04
N ALA A 87 -15.03 17.42 -33.43
CA ALA A 87 -16.31 16.99 -32.87
C ALA A 87 -16.15 16.15 -31.59
N TYR A 88 -15.82 16.82 -30.47
CA TYR A 88 -15.73 16.20 -29.14
C TYR A 88 -17.11 15.86 -28.53
N VAL A 89 -17.22 14.65 -28.00
CA VAL A 89 -18.40 14.07 -27.31
C VAL A 89 -17.90 13.20 -26.16
N PHE A 90 -18.57 13.30 -25.01
CA PHE A 90 -18.28 12.51 -23.81
C PHE A 90 -19.59 12.22 -23.06
N GLU A 91 -19.52 11.24 -22.17
CA GLU A 91 -20.50 11.02 -21.11
C GLU A 91 -19.90 11.51 -19.78
N VAL A 92 -20.72 11.80 -18.77
CA VAL A 92 -20.25 12.20 -17.45
C VAL A 92 -20.65 11.12 -16.46
N ASP A 93 -19.66 10.64 -15.72
CA ASP A 93 -19.84 9.68 -14.66
C ASP A 93 -20.64 10.32 -13.51
N PRO A 94 -21.72 9.68 -13.02
CA PRO A 94 -22.63 10.32 -12.07
C PRO A 94 -22.09 10.39 -10.64
N ASP A 95 -21.09 9.56 -10.30
CA ASP A 95 -20.61 9.34 -8.94
C ASP A 95 -19.27 10.06 -8.71
N THR A 96 -18.37 10.03 -9.71
CA THR A 96 -17.08 10.77 -9.70
C THR A 96 -17.15 12.15 -10.37
N GLY A 97 -18.14 12.39 -11.23
CA GLY A 97 -18.26 13.63 -12.01
C GLY A 97 -17.29 13.74 -13.21
N LEU A 98 -16.40 12.77 -13.42
CA LEU A 98 -15.41 12.76 -14.49
C LEU A 98 -16.05 12.53 -15.87
N ARG A 99 -15.37 12.99 -16.93
CA ARG A 99 -15.72 12.69 -18.31
C ARG A 99 -15.25 11.28 -18.66
N ILE A 100 -16.20 10.45 -19.07
CA ILE A 100 -15.99 9.07 -19.50
C ILE A 100 -16.45 8.90 -20.95
N ASN A 101 -16.03 7.82 -21.60
CA ASN A 101 -16.36 7.54 -23.01
C ASN A 101 -16.07 8.74 -23.94
N GLU A 102 -14.89 9.36 -23.82
CA GLU A 102 -14.46 10.49 -24.66
C GLU A 102 -14.20 10.11 -26.12
N LEU A 103 -14.72 10.92 -27.05
CA LEU A 103 -14.77 10.68 -28.47
C LEU A 103 -14.51 12.00 -29.21
N GLY A 104 -13.49 12.07 -30.05
CA GLY A 104 -13.09 13.31 -30.73
C GLY A 104 -11.90 13.97 -30.03
N ASP A 105 -11.83 15.30 -30.07
CA ASP A 105 -10.70 16.10 -29.60
C ASP A 105 -11.15 17.23 -28.66
N ALA A 106 -10.75 17.17 -27.39
CA ALA A 106 -11.03 18.21 -26.40
C ALA A 106 -10.33 19.56 -26.71
N PHE A 107 -9.24 19.55 -27.50
CA PHE A 107 -8.40 20.72 -27.75
C PHE A 107 -8.09 20.97 -29.25
N PRO A 108 -9.09 21.24 -30.13
CA PRO A 108 -8.91 21.27 -31.60
C PRO A 108 -7.95 22.33 -32.20
N ASP A 109 -7.27 23.13 -31.37
CA ASP A 109 -6.25 24.11 -31.77
C ASP A 109 -4.84 23.75 -31.22
N GLU A 110 -4.67 22.68 -30.43
CA GLU A 110 -3.41 22.34 -29.73
C GLU A 110 -3.04 20.85 -29.81
N ARG A 111 -2.28 20.57 -30.89
CA ARG A 111 -1.83 19.27 -31.43
C ARG A 111 -0.99 18.35 -30.52
N THR A 112 -0.96 18.64 -29.24
CA THR A 112 -0.34 17.81 -28.20
C THR A 112 -1.35 17.25 -27.21
N GLN A 113 -2.49 17.91 -27.00
CA GLN A 113 -3.57 17.44 -26.13
C GLN A 113 -4.68 16.79 -26.97
N SER A 114 -5.69 16.20 -26.33
CA SER A 114 -6.89 15.63 -27.01
C SER A 114 -7.98 15.10 -26.06
N LYS A 115 -7.65 14.93 -24.78
CA LYS A 115 -8.55 14.50 -23.70
C LYS A 115 -8.43 15.49 -22.53
N ASP A 116 -9.51 15.64 -21.80
CA ASP A 116 -9.76 16.65 -20.75
C ASP A 116 -10.70 16.00 -19.72
N ARG A 117 -10.18 14.98 -19.03
CA ARG A 117 -10.98 13.97 -18.30
C ARG A 117 -11.70 14.50 -17.08
N ASP A 118 -11.05 15.29 -16.25
CA ASP A 118 -11.68 15.96 -15.11
C ASP A 118 -12.52 17.18 -15.58
N GLY A 119 -12.10 17.76 -16.69
CA GLY A 119 -12.80 18.74 -17.48
C GLY A 119 -12.44 20.19 -17.16
N ASP A 120 -11.28 20.44 -16.54
CA ASP A 120 -10.87 21.77 -16.08
C ASP A 120 -10.27 22.66 -17.18
N GLY A 121 -9.86 22.08 -18.32
CA GLY A 121 -9.25 22.76 -19.46
C GLY A 121 -7.72 22.66 -19.55
N PHE A 122 -7.07 21.84 -18.74
CA PHE A 122 -5.76 21.25 -18.99
C PHE A 122 -5.96 19.82 -19.51
N GLY A 123 -4.99 19.28 -20.27
CA GLY A 123 -5.21 18.01 -20.97
C GLY A 123 -4.43 16.84 -20.38
N ASP A 124 -5.02 15.64 -20.38
CA ASP A 124 -4.50 14.39 -19.78
C ASP A 124 -3.06 13.99 -20.18
N ASN A 125 -2.47 14.61 -21.22
CA ASN A 125 -1.13 14.31 -21.70
C ASN A 125 -0.07 15.19 -20.99
N PRO A 126 0.66 14.68 -19.98
CA PRO A 126 1.54 15.49 -19.13
C PRO A 126 2.79 16.01 -19.85
N VAL A 127 3.12 15.50 -21.04
CA VAL A 127 4.28 15.94 -21.84
C VAL A 127 3.92 16.91 -22.97
N GLY A 128 2.65 17.32 -23.06
CA GLY A 128 2.18 18.30 -24.05
C GLY A 128 2.02 19.72 -23.52
N ALA A 129 1.30 20.56 -24.26
CA ALA A 129 1.17 21.98 -23.97
C ALA A 129 0.19 22.22 -22.81
N ASN A 130 0.72 22.74 -21.69
CA ASN A 130 0.01 22.80 -20.40
C ASN A 130 -0.60 21.43 -20.04
N GLY A 131 0.18 20.36 -20.22
CA GLY A 131 -0.20 19.02 -19.83
C GLY A 131 -0.51 18.95 -18.35
N ASP A 132 -1.68 18.42 -18.03
CA ASP A 132 -2.12 18.25 -16.66
C ASP A 132 -1.25 17.22 -15.93
N GLN A 133 -1.00 17.45 -14.65
CA GLN A 133 -0.30 16.54 -13.74
C GLN A 133 -1.28 15.80 -12.79
N CYS A 134 -2.56 16.17 -12.76
CA CYS A 134 -3.60 15.58 -11.91
C CYS A 134 -4.91 15.19 -12.68
N PRO A 135 -4.90 14.28 -13.70
CA PRO A 135 -6.01 14.08 -14.67
C PRO A 135 -7.34 13.47 -14.18
N GLU A 136 -7.59 13.57 -12.88
CA GLU A 136 -8.82 13.16 -12.18
C GLU A 136 -9.29 14.22 -11.15
N VAL A 137 -8.61 15.37 -11.01
CA VAL A 137 -8.84 16.34 -9.92
C VAL A 137 -8.76 17.81 -10.42
N PRO A 138 -9.91 18.47 -10.70
CA PRO A 138 -9.96 19.81 -11.30
C PRO A 138 -9.16 20.88 -10.57
N GLY A 139 -8.30 21.59 -11.31
CA GLY A 139 -7.38 22.57 -10.76
C GLY A 139 -7.09 23.76 -11.67
N VAL A 140 -5.81 24.16 -11.71
CA VAL A 140 -5.39 25.45 -12.30
C VAL A 140 -3.96 25.43 -12.88
N LEU A 141 -3.65 26.42 -13.73
CA LEU A 141 -2.34 26.60 -14.38
C LEU A 141 -1.16 26.70 -13.40
N ASN A 142 -1.42 27.12 -12.15
CA ASN A 142 -0.45 27.20 -11.06
C ASN A 142 -1.00 26.41 -9.85
N GLY A 143 -1.31 25.13 -10.03
CA GLY A 143 -1.58 24.21 -8.92
C GLY A 143 -0.33 24.03 -8.06
N THR A 144 -0.50 23.47 -6.86
CA THR A 144 0.61 23.28 -5.92
C THR A 144 1.56 22.19 -6.41
N ASP A 145 1.00 21.08 -6.89
CA ASP A 145 1.76 19.93 -7.39
C ASP A 145 2.03 19.99 -8.90
N GLY A 146 1.41 20.92 -9.64
CA GLY A 146 1.61 21.06 -11.08
C GLY A 146 0.62 21.96 -11.80
N VAL A 147 0.71 21.96 -13.13
CA VAL A 147 -0.34 22.49 -14.02
C VAL A 147 -1.53 21.54 -13.96
N GLY A 148 -2.75 22.08 -13.82
CA GLY A 148 -4.01 21.33 -13.73
C GLY A 148 -4.30 20.70 -12.37
N CYS A 149 -3.30 20.58 -11.49
CA CYS A 149 -3.54 20.22 -10.09
C CYS A 149 -4.26 21.32 -9.29
N ARG A 150 -4.92 20.90 -8.20
CA ARG A 150 -5.53 21.80 -7.20
C ARG A 150 -4.46 22.70 -6.53
N VAL A 151 -4.91 23.83 -5.95
CA VAL A 151 -4.07 24.64 -5.07
C VAL A 151 -4.28 24.14 -3.64
N ILE A 152 -3.31 23.38 -3.13
CA ILE A 152 -3.15 23.09 -1.70
C ILE A 152 -2.38 24.29 -1.11
N ASP A 153 -2.92 24.98 -0.11
CA ASP A 153 -2.18 26.04 0.57
C ASP A 153 -1.16 25.40 1.53
N LEU A 154 -0.02 26.05 1.77
CA LEU A 154 1.00 25.58 2.71
C LEU A 154 0.72 26.06 4.15
N ASN A 155 -0.56 26.29 4.45
CA ASN A 155 -1.12 26.81 5.70
C ASN A 155 -2.47 26.11 5.95
N ASP A 156 -2.46 24.79 5.77
CA ASP A 156 -3.56 23.82 5.85
C ASP A 156 -2.90 22.64 6.60
N ASP A 157 -3.00 22.66 7.94
CA ASP A 157 -2.11 21.87 8.83
C ASP A 157 -2.53 20.39 8.96
N ASP A 158 -3.78 20.05 8.65
CA ASP A 158 -4.32 18.68 8.64
C ASP A 158 -4.67 18.16 7.23
N GLY A 159 -4.86 19.03 6.24
CA GLY A 159 -5.06 18.68 4.84
C GLY A 159 -6.53 18.57 4.41
N ASP A 160 -7.48 19.07 5.20
CA ASP A 160 -8.92 18.97 4.90
C ASP A 160 -9.37 19.85 3.71
N GLY A 161 -8.57 20.86 3.34
CA GLY A 161 -8.85 21.81 2.27
C GLY A 161 -9.27 23.21 2.73
N LEU A 162 -9.31 23.48 4.04
CA LEU A 162 -9.55 24.78 4.65
C LEU A 162 -8.30 25.29 5.38
N ILE A 163 -7.81 26.45 4.94
CA ILE A 163 -6.61 27.07 5.52
C ILE A 163 -6.81 27.44 6.99
N ASN A 164 -5.73 27.41 7.79
CA ASN A 164 -5.68 27.67 9.24
C ASN A 164 -6.15 29.07 9.71
N GLU A 165 -6.53 29.99 8.81
CA GLU A 165 -7.19 31.27 9.15
C GLU A 165 -8.73 31.19 9.00
N LEU A 166 -9.23 30.17 8.28
CA LEU A 166 -10.65 29.91 8.03
C LEU A 166 -11.17 28.74 8.86
N ASP A 167 -10.45 27.62 8.92
CA ASP A 167 -10.69 26.68 10.00
C ASP A 167 -10.15 27.27 11.32
N LEU A 168 -11.08 27.37 12.27
CA LEU A 168 -10.90 27.89 13.61
C LEU A 168 -11.71 27.06 14.63
N ILE A 169 -12.29 25.92 14.20
CA ILE A 169 -13.17 25.09 15.02
C ILE A 169 -12.61 23.67 15.12
N CYS A 170 -12.10 23.08 14.03
CA CYS A 170 -11.60 21.71 13.98
C CYS A 170 -10.19 21.59 13.32
N PRO A 171 -9.14 22.24 13.87
CA PRO A 171 -7.80 22.34 13.23
C PRO A 171 -6.94 21.07 13.31
N ASN A 172 -7.58 19.91 13.39
CA ASN A 172 -6.97 18.58 13.36
C ASN A 172 -7.94 17.56 12.71
N THR A 173 -8.70 17.98 11.69
CA THR A 173 -9.69 17.13 10.99
C THR A 173 -9.02 15.83 10.51
N PRO A 174 -9.64 14.64 10.65
CA PRO A 174 -9.10 13.41 10.08
C PRO A 174 -8.94 13.49 8.55
N LEU A 175 -7.70 13.31 8.07
CA LEU A 175 -7.33 13.45 6.67
C LEU A 175 -8.21 12.57 5.75
N GLY A 176 -8.93 13.22 4.84
CA GLY A 176 -9.78 12.57 3.84
C GLY A 176 -11.28 12.53 4.19
N GLU A 177 -11.68 12.95 5.39
CA GLU A 177 -13.10 13.16 5.71
C GLU A 177 -13.67 14.40 5.00
N GLN A 178 -14.99 14.43 4.78
CA GLN A 178 -15.66 15.56 4.14
C GLN A 178 -16.05 16.62 5.17
N VAL A 179 -15.49 17.82 5.01
CA VAL A 179 -15.66 18.93 5.95
C VAL A 179 -16.79 19.89 5.61
N ASN A 180 -17.32 20.53 6.65
CA ASN A 180 -18.30 21.60 6.52
C ASN A 180 -17.62 22.97 6.24
N ALA A 181 -18.37 24.07 6.31
CA ALA A 181 -17.86 25.40 5.96
C ALA A 181 -16.98 26.06 7.05
N ASP A 182 -16.84 25.43 8.21
CA ASP A 182 -16.14 25.95 9.40
C ASP A 182 -15.02 24.98 9.89
N GLY A 183 -14.56 24.03 9.06
CA GLY A 183 -13.51 23.05 9.37
C GLY A 183 -14.02 21.64 9.65
N CYS A 184 -15.01 21.50 10.53
CA CYS A 184 -15.32 20.18 11.09
C CYS A 184 -15.86 19.15 10.08
N SER A 185 -15.31 17.95 10.14
CA SER A 185 -15.88 16.73 9.59
C SER A 185 -17.18 16.31 10.30
N GLN A 186 -17.90 15.31 9.77
CA GLN A 186 -19.06 14.75 10.48
C GLN A 186 -18.65 14.01 11.77
N SER A 187 -17.43 13.45 11.82
CA SER A 187 -16.93 12.73 13.00
C SER A 187 -16.65 13.65 14.20
N GLU A 188 -16.36 14.93 13.95
CA GLU A 188 -16.08 15.93 14.99
C GLU A 188 -17.30 16.73 15.46
N LEU A 189 -18.45 16.57 14.80
CA LEU A 189 -19.71 17.19 15.18
C LEU A 189 -20.44 16.40 16.28
N ASP A 190 -21.38 17.08 16.92
CA ASP A 190 -22.34 16.60 17.93
C ASP A 190 -23.72 17.04 17.40
N ASP A 191 -24.44 16.11 16.77
CA ASP A 191 -25.66 16.42 15.99
C ASP A 191 -26.92 16.58 16.87
N ASP A 192 -26.93 16.04 18.10
CA ASP A 192 -28.10 16.06 19.01
C ASP A 192 -27.97 17.01 20.23
N GLU A 193 -26.79 17.62 20.43
CA GLU A 193 -26.42 18.51 21.53
C GLU A 193 -26.35 17.84 22.93
N ASP A 194 -25.98 16.56 23.04
CA ASP A 194 -25.74 15.88 24.33
C ASP A 194 -24.34 16.11 24.94
N GLY A 195 -23.32 16.35 24.10
CA GLY A 195 -21.92 16.51 24.49
C GLY A 195 -20.95 15.35 24.14
N VAL A 196 -21.37 14.37 23.36
CA VAL A 196 -20.53 13.33 22.73
C VAL A 196 -20.54 13.52 21.20
N ASN A 197 -19.37 13.37 20.57
CA ASN A 197 -19.23 13.53 19.13
C ASN A 197 -19.78 12.30 18.37
N ASN A 198 -20.31 12.51 17.17
CA ASN A 198 -20.95 11.51 16.30
C ASN A 198 -20.10 10.25 16.00
N ASN A 199 -18.77 10.30 16.18
CA ASN A 199 -17.87 9.16 16.01
C ASN A 199 -17.63 8.32 17.28
N LEU A 200 -18.09 8.81 18.43
CA LEU A 200 -18.05 8.17 19.74
C LEU A 200 -19.45 7.96 20.34
N ASP A 201 -20.47 8.60 19.75
CA ASP A 201 -21.87 8.46 20.12
C ASP A 201 -22.51 7.23 19.44
N LEU A 202 -23.06 6.34 20.28
CA LEU A 202 -23.80 5.15 19.88
C LEU A 202 -25.32 5.44 19.75
N CYS A 203 -25.75 6.63 20.12
CA CYS A 203 -27.12 7.04 20.35
C CYS A 203 -27.50 8.41 19.70
N PRO A 204 -27.34 8.61 18.36
CA PRO A 204 -27.42 9.91 17.65
C PRO A 204 -28.84 10.51 17.46
N ASP A 205 -29.70 10.34 18.46
CA ASP A 205 -31.07 10.87 18.55
C ASP A 205 -31.43 11.11 20.04
N THR A 206 -30.42 11.26 20.92
CA THR A 206 -30.57 11.43 22.37
C THR A 206 -31.17 12.81 22.69
N PRO A 207 -32.24 12.88 23.51
CA PRO A 207 -32.86 14.17 23.81
C PRO A 207 -31.97 15.13 24.61
N ALA A 208 -31.35 16.10 23.90
CA ALA A 208 -30.54 17.22 24.40
C ALA A 208 -30.80 17.64 25.86
N GLY A 209 -29.75 17.58 26.68
CA GLY A 209 -29.81 17.96 28.10
C GLY A 209 -30.43 16.91 29.04
N LEU A 210 -30.52 15.65 28.60
CA LEU A 210 -30.52 14.49 29.50
C LEU A 210 -29.13 14.31 30.15
N ALA A 211 -28.96 13.21 30.89
CA ALA A 211 -27.66 12.80 31.38
C ALA A 211 -27.32 11.47 30.70
N VAL A 212 -26.19 11.48 30.01
CA VAL A 212 -25.69 10.39 29.17
C VAL A 212 -24.42 9.79 29.78
N ASP A 213 -23.95 8.68 29.23
CA ASP A 213 -22.71 8.04 29.67
C ASP A 213 -21.49 8.48 28.85
N ALA A 214 -20.65 7.56 28.37
CA ALA A 214 -19.44 7.88 27.60
C ALA A 214 -19.63 7.68 26.08
N GLU A 215 -20.74 7.03 25.69
CA GLU A 215 -21.06 6.65 24.30
C GLU A 215 -22.41 7.30 23.89
N GLY A 216 -22.70 8.51 24.40
CA GLY A 216 -23.92 9.32 24.20
C GLY A 216 -25.24 8.72 24.70
N CYS A 217 -25.29 7.43 25.00
CA CYS A 217 -26.54 6.80 25.41
C CYS A 217 -27.05 7.24 26.79
N SER A 218 -28.35 7.52 26.89
CA SER A 218 -29.02 7.77 28.18
C SER A 218 -29.45 6.46 28.87
N GLU A 219 -29.67 6.52 30.20
CA GLU A 219 -30.19 5.39 31.02
C GLU A 219 -31.50 4.77 30.46
N ALA A 220 -32.25 5.52 29.64
CA ALA A 220 -33.46 5.03 28.98
C ALA A 220 -33.17 4.24 27.68
N GLN A 221 -32.15 4.61 26.91
CA GLN A 221 -31.72 3.88 25.70
C GLN A 221 -31.01 2.57 26.08
N ARG A 222 -30.05 2.61 27.02
CA ARG A 222 -29.36 1.44 27.60
C ARG A 222 -30.27 0.44 28.34
N THR A 223 -31.58 0.68 28.39
CA THR A 223 -32.58 -0.23 28.98
C THR A 223 -33.81 -0.43 28.09
N SER A 224 -33.71 -0.04 26.82
CA SER A 224 -34.66 -0.34 25.76
C SER A 224 -34.12 -1.53 24.95
N ASP A 225 -35.00 -2.48 24.68
CA ASP A 225 -34.74 -3.82 24.12
C ASP A 225 -36.04 -4.15 23.36
N THR A 226 -36.01 -3.95 22.04
CA THR A 226 -37.21 -3.86 21.20
C THR A 226 -37.74 -5.20 20.71
N ASP A 227 -36.84 -6.13 20.35
CA ASP A 227 -37.22 -7.47 19.89
C ASP A 227 -37.17 -8.53 21.01
N GLY A 228 -36.30 -8.37 22.02
CA GLY A 228 -36.15 -9.28 23.14
C GLY A 228 -34.98 -10.26 23.04
N ASP A 229 -33.96 -10.01 22.22
CA ASP A 229 -32.81 -10.91 22.02
C ASP A 229 -31.90 -11.02 23.27
N GLY A 230 -31.61 -9.88 23.91
CA GLY A 230 -30.74 -9.76 25.08
C GLY A 230 -29.74 -8.59 25.08
N LEU A 231 -29.57 -7.90 23.95
CA LEU A 231 -28.87 -6.61 23.87
C LEU A 231 -29.83 -5.45 24.18
N ASN A 232 -29.41 -4.21 23.89
CA ASN A 232 -30.26 -3.02 23.94
C ASN A 232 -30.22 -2.31 22.60
N ASP A 233 -31.28 -1.57 22.25
CA ASP A 233 -31.46 -0.96 20.92
C ASP A 233 -30.24 -0.19 20.35
N PRO A 234 -29.36 0.44 21.17
CA PRO A 234 -28.09 1.03 20.69
C PRO A 234 -26.94 0.05 20.44
N GLU A 235 -26.86 -1.06 21.20
CA GLU A 235 -25.80 -2.07 21.08
C GLU A 235 -26.17 -3.17 20.06
N ASP A 236 -27.43 -3.20 19.60
CA ASP A 236 -27.97 -4.15 18.63
C ASP A 236 -27.89 -3.62 17.19
N THR A 237 -27.19 -4.35 16.32
CA THR A 237 -27.03 -4.05 14.88
C THR A 237 -28.20 -4.60 14.05
N CYS A 238 -29.06 -5.44 14.62
CA CYS A 238 -30.08 -6.24 13.95
C CYS A 238 -31.51 -6.09 14.57
N PRO A 239 -32.08 -4.86 14.68
CA PRO A 239 -33.25 -4.50 15.52
C PRO A 239 -34.65 -4.99 15.07
N ASP A 240 -34.76 -6.24 14.61
CA ASP A 240 -36.00 -6.94 14.23
C ASP A 240 -35.80 -8.50 14.29
N THR A 241 -34.88 -9.00 15.13
CA THR A 241 -34.52 -10.43 15.26
C THR A 241 -35.70 -11.28 15.79
N GLU A 242 -35.79 -12.56 15.39
CA GLU A 242 -36.86 -13.44 15.91
C GLU A 242 -36.68 -13.71 17.44
N PRO A 243 -37.68 -13.44 18.30
CA PRO A 243 -37.55 -13.66 19.74
C PRO A 243 -37.32 -15.12 20.12
N ASP A 244 -36.46 -15.37 21.13
CA ASP A 244 -35.87 -16.68 21.48
C ASP A 244 -34.88 -17.26 20.43
N ALA A 245 -34.33 -16.47 19.49
CA ALA A 245 -33.23 -16.89 18.61
C ALA A 245 -31.87 -17.07 19.34
N GLU A 246 -30.91 -17.72 18.67
CA GLU A 246 -29.49 -17.69 19.06
C GLU A 246 -28.79 -16.63 18.20
N VAL A 247 -28.30 -15.56 18.86
CA VAL A 247 -27.65 -14.37 18.27
C VAL A 247 -26.16 -14.34 18.64
N ASP A 248 -25.39 -13.47 17.97
CA ASP A 248 -24.00 -13.20 18.28
C ASP A 248 -23.79 -11.97 19.19
N GLU A 249 -22.59 -11.40 19.19
CA GLU A 249 -22.22 -10.26 20.04
C GLU A 249 -22.80 -8.92 19.55
N ASN A 250 -23.40 -8.89 18.34
CA ASN A 250 -23.99 -7.70 17.71
C ASN A 250 -25.53 -7.79 17.58
N GLY A 251 -26.16 -8.80 18.20
CA GLY A 251 -27.62 -9.03 18.17
C GLY A 251 -28.13 -9.77 16.92
N CYS A 252 -27.23 -10.11 16.00
CA CYS A 252 -27.60 -10.68 14.72
C CYS A 252 -27.70 -12.21 14.79
N SER A 253 -28.85 -12.77 14.37
CA SER A 253 -28.97 -14.22 14.18
C SER A 253 -28.39 -14.68 12.84
N GLN A 254 -28.07 -15.97 12.71
CA GLN A 254 -27.61 -16.59 11.45
C GLN A 254 -28.58 -16.41 10.26
N ALA A 255 -29.83 -15.96 10.48
CA ALA A 255 -30.79 -15.65 9.41
C ALA A 255 -30.73 -14.19 8.92
N GLN A 256 -29.90 -13.35 9.53
CA GLN A 256 -29.71 -11.93 9.22
C GLN A 256 -28.27 -11.60 8.82
N ARG A 257 -27.30 -12.34 9.37
CA ARG A 257 -25.88 -12.25 8.99
C ARG A 257 -25.63 -12.91 7.63
N ASP A 258 -24.73 -12.31 6.89
CA ASP A 258 -24.23 -12.68 5.56
C ASP A 258 -22.71 -12.45 5.65
N THR A 259 -21.96 -13.50 5.95
CA THR A 259 -20.58 -13.40 6.49
C THR A 259 -19.53 -13.09 5.41
N ASP A 260 -19.73 -13.57 4.18
CA ASP A 260 -18.86 -13.34 3.03
C ASP A 260 -19.41 -12.29 2.03
N GLY A 261 -20.69 -11.92 2.15
CA GLY A 261 -21.34 -10.91 1.31
C GLY A 261 -21.94 -11.46 0.01
N ASP A 262 -22.14 -12.79 -0.09
CA ASP A 262 -22.66 -13.42 -1.31
C ASP A 262 -24.15 -13.12 -1.60
N GLY A 263 -24.90 -12.67 -0.58
CA GLY A 263 -26.32 -12.37 -0.65
C GLY A 263 -27.25 -13.46 -0.08
N LEU A 264 -26.70 -14.47 0.58
CA LEU A 264 -27.37 -15.48 1.39
C LEU A 264 -27.00 -15.30 2.86
N SER A 265 -27.94 -15.61 3.75
CA SER A 265 -27.64 -15.60 5.19
C SER A 265 -26.94 -16.88 5.62
N ASP A 266 -26.05 -16.83 6.62
CA ASP A 266 -25.29 -17.97 7.19
C ASP A 266 -26.12 -19.27 7.41
N LEU A 267 -27.43 -19.12 7.69
CA LEU A 267 -28.36 -20.22 7.96
C LEU A 267 -28.80 -21.01 6.72
N ASP A 268 -28.86 -20.37 5.54
CA ASP A 268 -29.25 -20.96 4.25
C ASP A 268 -28.04 -21.17 3.31
N ASP A 269 -26.89 -20.55 3.61
CA ASP A 269 -25.58 -20.86 3.03
C ASP A 269 -24.99 -22.22 3.54
N ALA A 270 -23.98 -22.74 2.84
CA ALA A 270 -23.17 -23.89 3.21
C ALA A 270 -21.65 -23.74 2.95
N CYS A 271 -21.16 -22.56 2.55
CA CYS A 271 -19.74 -22.22 2.39
C CYS A 271 -19.52 -20.74 2.76
N ASP A 272 -19.31 -20.51 4.07
CA ASP A 272 -19.21 -19.22 4.76
C ASP A 272 -17.90 -18.44 4.49
N ASP A 273 -17.28 -18.71 3.34
CA ASP A 273 -15.98 -18.23 2.87
C ASP A 273 -15.95 -17.98 1.34
N THR A 274 -17.12 -17.78 0.70
CA THR A 274 -17.25 -17.67 -0.76
C THR A 274 -16.64 -16.36 -1.29
N PRO A 275 -15.60 -16.40 -2.15
CA PRO A 275 -14.92 -15.17 -2.58
C PRO A 275 -15.82 -14.21 -3.37
N PRO A 276 -15.76 -12.89 -3.11
CA PRO A 276 -16.65 -11.90 -3.73
C PRO A 276 -16.48 -11.84 -5.25
N GLY A 277 -17.59 -11.63 -5.95
CA GLY A 277 -17.65 -11.57 -7.42
C GLY A 277 -17.80 -12.93 -8.12
N PHE A 278 -17.56 -14.06 -7.43
CA PHE A 278 -17.72 -15.39 -8.02
C PHE A 278 -19.21 -15.76 -8.17
N PRO A 279 -19.63 -16.41 -9.30
CA PRO A 279 -20.99 -16.89 -9.45
C PRO A 279 -21.33 -18.03 -8.46
N ILE A 280 -22.25 -17.77 -7.55
CA ILE A 280 -22.66 -18.68 -6.48
C ILE A 280 -23.69 -19.73 -6.90
N LEU A 281 -23.68 -20.88 -6.22
CA LEU A 281 -24.76 -21.86 -6.29
C LEU A 281 -25.92 -21.46 -5.36
N ALA A 282 -27.04 -22.19 -5.42
CA ALA A 282 -28.18 -21.97 -4.52
C ALA A 282 -27.98 -22.54 -3.10
N ASN A 283 -26.75 -22.40 -2.58
CA ASN A 283 -26.22 -22.87 -1.29
C ASN A 283 -24.85 -22.19 -0.99
N GLY A 284 -24.69 -20.96 -1.48
CA GLY A 284 -23.49 -20.10 -1.52
C GLY A 284 -22.32 -20.63 -2.32
N CYS A 285 -21.68 -21.72 -1.86
CA CYS A 285 -20.53 -22.37 -2.48
C CYS A 285 -20.39 -22.15 -4.01
N THR A 286 -19.26 -21.58 -4.44
CA THR A 286 -18.96 -21.22 -5.83
C THR A 286 -19.37 -22.26 -6.88
N ASP A 287 -19.91 -21.79 -8.02
CA ASP A 287 -20.10 -22.64 -9.20
C ASP A 287 -18.75 -22.85 -9.90
N GLU A 288 -18.05 -23.95 -9.58
CA GLU A 288 -16.82 -24.38 -10.28
C GLU A 288 -16.95 -24.37 -11.82
N SER A 289 -18.16 -24.46 -12.38
CA SER A 289 -18.39 -24.43 -13.83
C SER A 289 -18.45 -23.02 -14.44
N ALA A 290 -18.37 -21.96 -13.62
CA ALA A 290 -18.10 -20.60 -14.07
C ALA A 290 -16.62 -20.38 -14.43
N LEU A 291 -15.69 -21.10 -13.79
CA LEU A 291 -14.24 -21.04 -14.09
C LEU A 291 -13.91 -21.54 -15.51
N ASP A 292 -14.76 -22.42 -16.06
CA ASP A 292 -14.73 -22.88 -17.46
C ASP A 292 -15.02 -21.73 -18.48
N THR A 293 -15.30 -20.51 -17.98
CA THR A 293 -15.50 -19.28 -18.76
C THR A 293 -14.61 -18.11 -18.29
N ASP A 294 -14.36 -17.21 -19.23
CA ASP A 294 -13.94 -15.82 -19.08
C ASP A 294 -15.01 -15.08 -18.25
N LEU A 295 -14.70 -14.70 -17.01
CA LEU A 295 -15.67 -14.22 -16.00
C LEU A 295 -15.73 -12.69 -15.91
N ASP A 296 -14.58 -12.02 -15.93
CA ASP A 296 -14.46 -10.56 -15.86
C ASP A 296 -14.33 -9.87 -17.25
N GLY A 297 -13.87 -10.58 -18.28
CA GLY A 297 -13.74 -10.11 -19.66
C GLY A 297 -12.32 -9.88 -20.18
N ASP A 298 -11.26 -10.26 -19.45
CA ASP A 298 -9.87 -10.08 -19.87
C ASP A 298 -9.46 -10.93 -21.10
N GLY A 299 -10.14 -12.06 -21.31
CA GLY A 299 -9.92 -13.01 -22.40
C GLY A 299 -9.19 -14.32 -22.04
N TYR A 300 -8.92 -14.56 -20.76
CA TYR A 300 -8.43 -15.81 -20.19
C TYR A 300 -9.63 -16.60 -19.60
N SER A 301 -9.42 -17.42 -18.54
CA SER A 301 -10.47 -18.23 -17.92
C SER A 301 -9.98 -18.85 -16.61
N GLY A 302 -10.75 -18.72 -15.53
CA GLY A 302 -10.34 -19.07 -14.16
C GLY A 302 -10.00 -20.53 -13.84
N VAL A 303 -9.97 -21.46 -14.82
CA VAL A 303 -9.27 -22.74 -14.66
C VAL A 303 -7.75 -22.51 -14.77
N TYR A 304 -7.15 -21.95 -13.71
CA TYR A 304 -5.70 -21.77 -13.62
C TYR A 304 -4.94 -23.11 -13.60
N ALA A 305 -3.84 -23.19 -14.35
CA ALA A 305 -2.98 -24.36 -14.41
C ALA A 305 -1.54 -24.02 -14.84
N TYR A 306 -0.58 -24.46 -14.04
CA TYR A 306 0.87 -24.24 -14.21
C TYR A 306 1.69 -25.53 -13.98
N ASP A 307 2.96 -25.51 -14.39
CA ASP A 307 4.03 -26.40 -13.90
C ASP A 307 4.86 -25.63 -12.86
N ILE A 308 5.35 -26.28 -11.79
CA ILE A 308 6.29 -25.67 -10.83
C ILE A 308 7.74 -25.92 -11.28
N ASP A 309 8.60 -24.89 -11.35
CA ASP A 309 10.03 -25.10 -11.60
C ASP A 309 10.74 -25.66 -10.35
N PRO A 310 11.40 -26.84 -10.43
CA PRO A 310 11.98 -27.52 -9.29
C PRO A 310 13.33 -26.95 -8.81
N ILE A 311 13.74 -25.78 -9.31
CA ILE A 311 14.94 -25.04 -8.90
C ILE A 311 14.56 -23.71 -8.24
N THR A 312 13.58 -22.98 -8.78
CA THR A 312 13.18 -21.65 -8.28
C THR A 312 11.88 -21.65 -7.48
N GLY A 313 11.01 -22.64 -7.61
CA GLY A 313 9.67 -22.67 -7.00
C GLY A 313 8.57 -22.04 -7.86
N LEU A 314 8.96 -21.18 -8.81
CA LEU A 314 8.06 -20.38 -9.66
C LEU A 314 7.09 -21.19 -10.52
N HIS A 315 5.90 -20.62 -10.71
CA HIS A 315 4.86 -21.04 -11.65
C HIS A 315 5.29 -20.75 -13.10
N VAL A 316 5.54 -21.81 -13.87
CA VAL A 316 5.94 -21.75 -15.28
C VAL A 316 4.95 -22.49 -16.18
N ASN A 317 4.91 -22.13 -17.47
CA ASN A 317 3.89 -22.61 -18.42
C ASN A 317 2.43 -22.31 -17.97
N GLN A 318 2.22 -21.23 -17.22
CA GLN A 318 0.91 -20.76 -16.76
C GLN A 318 -0.12 -20.69 -17.90
N THR A 319 -1.34 -21.14 -17.60
CA THR A 319 -2.50 -21.17 -18.51
C THR A 319 -3.79 -21.05 -17.70
N GLY A 320 -4.85 -20.54 -18.33
CA GLY A 320 -5.99 -20.02 -17.57
C GLY A 320 -5.63 -18.67 -16.98
N ASP A 321 -6.30 -18.29 -15.91
CA ASP A 321 -6.16 -17.00 -15.23
C ASP A 321 -6.14 -17.23 -13.71
N ALA A 322 -5.24 -16.51 -13.02
CA ALA A 322 -4.98 -16.64 -11.59
C ALA A 322 -5.94 -15.83 -10.70
N PHE A 323 -6.60 -14.80 -11.22
CA PHE A 323 -7.45 -13.86 -10.49
C PHE A 323 -8.82 -13.67 -11.16
N PRO A 324 -9.71 -14.70 -11.18
CA PRO A 324 -10.88 -14.76 -12.06
C PRO A 324 -11.98 -13.70 -11.86
N SER A 325 -11.76 -12.76 -10.96
CA SER A 325 -12.65 -11.63 -10.64
C SER A 325 -12.02 -10.27 -10.99
N ASP A 326 -10.79 -10.24 -11.52
CA ASP A 326 -10.03 -9.01 -11.79
C ASP A 326 -9.56 -8.94 -13.24
N ALA A 327 -10.29 -8.18 -14.06
CA ALA A 327 -9.99 -8.00 -15.49
C ALA A 327 -8.64 -7.33 -15.82
N THR A 328 -7.80 -7.06 -14.81
CA THR A 328 -6.45 -6.50 -14.97
C THR A 328 -5.33 -7.46 -14.54
N GLN A 329 -5.63 -8.53 -13.80
CA GLN A 329 -4.67 -9.53 -13.32
C GLN A 329 -5.04 -10.94 -13.76
N TRP A 330 -4.05 -11.70 -14.26
CA TRP A 330 -4.29 -13.08 -14.75
C TRP A 330 -3.06 -14.01 -14.66
N PHE A 331 -1.91 -13.48 -14.24
CA PHE A 331 -0.66 -14.24 -14.05
C PHE A 331 -0.13 -14.00 -12.63
N ASP A 332 0.40 -15.06 -12.04
CA ASP A 332 1.02 -15.11 -10.71
C ASP A 332 2.20 -16.08 -10.82
N GLN A 333 3.42 -15.53 -10.76
CA GLN A 333 4.65 -16.26 -11.08
C GLN A 333 5.29 -16.99 -9.91
N ASP A 334 5.00 -16.65 -8.67
CA ASP A 334 5.65 -17.25 -7.50
C ASP A 334 4.69 -17.77 -6.41
N GLY A 335 3.40 -17.48 -6.53
CA GLY A 335 2.31 -18.11 -5.79
C GLY A 335 1.84 -17.37 -4.55
N ASP A 336 2.10 -16.07 -4.42
CA ASP A 336 1.80 -15.32 -3.20
C ASP A 336 0.40 -14.67 -3.14
N GLY A 337 -0.18 -14.32 -4.30
CA GLY A 337 -1.50 -13.67 -4.40
C GLY A 337 -1.49 -12.23 -4.94
N TYR A 338 -0.33 -11.70 -5.35
CA TYR A 338 -0.23 -10.48 -6.16
C TYR A 338 -0.03 -10.80 -7.64
N GLY A 339 -0.32 -9.84 -8.52
CA GLY A 339 -0.41 -10.10 -9.96
C GLY A 339 0.75 -9.57 -10.79
N ASP A 340 1.33 -10.42 -11.65
CA ASP A 340 2.45 -10.13 -12.56
C ASP A 340 2.20 -8.94 -13.53
N ASN A 341 0.94 -8.53 -13.76
CA ASN A 341 0.67 -7.48 -14.75
C ASN A 341 0.95 -6.10 -14.17
N PRO A 342 1.77 -5.26 -14.83
CA PRO A 342 2.07 -3.92 -14.34
C PRO A 342 0.91 -2.94 -14.56
N SER A 343 0.95 -1.83 -13.81
CA SER A 343 0.12 -0.63 -14.00
C SER A 343 -0.14 -0.32 -15.49
N PRO A 344 -1.41 -0.13 -15.93
CA PRO A 344 -2.57 0.30 -15.13
C PRO A 344 -3.39 -0.81 -14.46
N ALA A 345 -2.88 -2.03 -14.34
CA ALA A 345 -3.49 -3.02 -13.45
C ALA A 345 -3.45 -2.57 -11.98
N ASN A 346 -4.41 -3.03 -11.18
CA ASN A 346 -4.39 -2.92 -9.72
C ASN A 346 -3.53 -4.05 -9.11
N ASN A 347 -3.28 -4.00 -7.81
CA ASN A 347 -2.61 -5.04 -7.00
C ASN A 347 -1.40 -5.69 -7.69
N ALA A 348 -0.66 -4.86 -8.45
CA ALA A 348 0.43 -5.30 -9.29
C ALA A 348 1.66 -5.58 -8.45
N ASP A 349 2.21 -6.76 -8.61
CA ASP A 349 3.36 -7.24 -7.85
C ASP A 349 4.64 -6.48 -8.25
N ASP A 350 5.35 -5.93 -7.25
CA ASP A 350 6.63 -5.26 -7.41
C ASP A 350 7.82 -6.25 -7.41
N CYS A 351 7.59 -7.49 -6.97
CA CYS A 351 8.55 -8.57 -6.82
C CYS A 351 8.23 -9.92 -7.55
N PRO A 352 7.82 -9.99 -8.85
CA PRO A 352 7.31 -11.23 -9.55
C PRO A 352 8.24 -12.44 -9.76
N ALA A 353 8.98 -12.85 -8.74
CA ALA A 353 9.83 -14.01 -8.64
C ALA A 353 10.27 -14.33 -7.17
N GLU A 354 9.66 -13.70 -6.16
CA GLU A 354 10.12 -13.60 -4.77
C GLU A 354 9.00 -13.70 -3.71
N THR A 355 8.02 -14.59 -3.92
CA THR A 355 6.90 -15.00 -3.02
C THR A 355 6.82 -14.25 -1.70
N GLY A 356 6.05 -13.16 -1.67
CA GLY A 356 6.01 -12.21 -0.57
C GLY A 356 4.74 -12.24 0.28
N THR A 357 4.64 -11.23 1.15
CA THR A 357 3.39 -10.83 1.83
C THR A 357 3.24 -9.32 1.97
N SER A 358 4.26 -8.53 1.62
CA SER A 358 4.26 -7.07 1.81
C SER A 358 3.08 -6.40 1.09
N TYR A 359 2.47 -5.42 1.76
CA TYR A 359 1.25 -4.76 1.29
C TYR A 359 1.21 -3.23 1.51
N ILE A 360 2.24 -2.65 2.14
CA ILE A 360 2.24 -1.23 2.54
C ILE A 360 3.13 -0.35 1.65
N ASP A 361 4.41 -0.72 1.44
CA ASP A 361 5.35 0.11 0.67
C ASP A 361 5.67 -0.43 -0.74
N PHE A 362 5.65 -1.74 -0.91
CA PHE A 362 5.70 -2.48 -2.17
C PHE A 362 4.77 -3.70 -2.05
N LEU A 363 4.19 -4.17 -3.15
CA LEU A 363 3.34 -5.37 -3.16
C LEU A 363 4.14 -6.62 -3.51
N GLY A 364 3.80 -7.76 -2.90
CA GLY A 364 4.33 -9.09 -3.27
C GLY A 364 5.81 -9.36 -2.93
N CYS A 365 6.42 -8.54 -2.08
CA CYS A 365 7.82 -8.72 -1.66
C CYS A 365 7.94 -9.44 -0.31
N TYR A 366 9.11 -10.03 -0.04
CA TYR A 366 9.45 -10.60 1.27
C TYR A 366 9.25 -9.57 2.39
N ASP A 367 8.49 -10.01 3.39
CA ASP A 367 8.00 -9.33 4.58
C ASP A 367 7.97 -10.38 5.72
N ASP A 368 8.17 -9.97 6.97
CA ASP A 368 8.20 -10.86 8.12
C ASP A 368 6.87 -10.93 8.90
N GLY A 369 5.90 -10.09 8.53
CA GLY A 369 4.52 -10.10 9.00
C GLY A 369 3.96 -8.74 9.43
N ASP A 370 4.63 -7.62 9.15
CA ASP A 370 4.12 -6.26 9.44
C ASP A 370 3.62 -5.48 8.19
N GLY A 371 3.92 -6.00 6.99
CA GLY A 371 3.43 -5.47 5.71
C GLY A 371 4.42 -4.57 4.96
N TYR A 372 5.57 -4.24 5.53
CA TYR A 372 6.68 -3.59 4.84
C TYR A 372 7.68 -4.62 4.29
N ARG A 373 8.42 -4.28 3.22
CA ARG A 373 9.43 -5.23 2.67
C ARG A 373 10.76 -5.21 3.43
N ASP A 374 11.21 -6.39 3.87
CA ASP A 374 12.51 -6.67 4.52
C ASP A 374 13.67 -5.83 3.91
N GLU A 375 13.82 -5.85 2.58
CA GLU A 375 15.03 -5.31 1.94
C GLU A 375 15.18 -3.79 2.10
N ASN A 376 14.08 -3.05 2.27
CA ASN A 376 14.11 -1.60 2.50
C ASN A 376 14.52 -1.24 3.93
N GLU A 377 14.37 -2.17 4.88
CA GLU A 377 14.56 -1.93 6.29
C GLU A 377 16.03 -1.83 6.73
N PRO A 378 16.29 -1.26 7.92
CA PRO A 378 17.55 -1.48 8.63
C PRO A 378 17.80 -2.97 8.91
N GLU A 379 19.01 -3.46 8.61
CA GLU A 379 19.50 -4.82 8.91
C GLU A 379 19.40 -5.22 10.41
N ALA A 380 19.11 -4.28 11.30
CA ALA A 380 18.91 -4.51 12.73
C ALA A 380 17.48 -4.93 13.11
N LEU A 381 16.49 -4.67 12.24
CA LEU A 381 15.08 -4.90 12.53
C LEU A 381 14.54 -6.18 11.88
N ARG A 382 14.61 -6.31 10.54
CA ARG A 382 14.26 -7.50 9.72
C ARG A 382 14.21 -8.84 10.48
N GLY A 383 13.04 -9.46 10.48
CA GLY A 383 12.70 -10.63 11.29
C GLY A 383 12.12 -10.27 12.65
N ASP A 384 11.59 -9.07 12.81
CA ASP A 384 10.83 -8.55 13.96
C ASP A 384 9.61 -7.75 13.44
N PRO A 385 8.44 -8.41 13.20
CA PRO A 385 7.19 -7.81 12.69
C PRO A 385 6.51 -6.85 13.68
N THR A 386 7.31 -6.17 14.48
CA THR A 386 6.91 -5.06 15.34
C THR A 386 7.72 -3.80 15.05
N GLN A 387 8.70 -3.83 14.12
CA GLN A 387 9.67 -2.76 13.89
C GLN A 387 10.12 -2.61 12.41
N TRP A 388 9.34 -1.92 11.60
CA TRP A 388 9.68 -1.61 10.21
C TRP A 388 10.61 -0.39 10.01
N ARG A 389 10.89 0.38 11.07
CA ARG A 389 11.49 1.72 10.94
C ARG A 389 12.41 2.12 12.11
N ASP A 390 13.55 2.70 11.75
CA ASP A 390 14.54 3.38 12.61
C ASP A 390 14.72 4.81 12.06
N SER A 391 14.38 5.85 12.85
CA SER A 391 14.44 7.24 12.39
C SER A 391 15.80 7.95 12.58
N ASP A 392 16.76 7.40 13.34
CA ASP A 392 18.07 8.03 13.53
C ASP A 392 19.31 7.15 13.30
N PHE A 393 19.06 5.91 12.87
CA PHE A 393 20.02 4.93 12.35
C PHE A 393 20.98 4.38 13.41
N ASP A 394 20.48 4.14 14.62
CA ASP A 394 21.23 3.54 15.73
C ASP A 394 21.07 2.00 15.83
N GLY A 395 20.00 1.44 15.25
CA GLY A 395 19.64 0.03 15.28
C GLY A 395 18.52 -0.37 16.25
N PHE A 396 17.81 0.58 16.86
CA PHE A 396 16.55 0.38 17.58
C PHE A 396 15.36 0.86 16.73
N GLY A 397 14.16 0.35 17.03
CA GLY A 397 12.96 0.61 16.23
C GLY A 397 12.05 1.68 16.84
N ASP A 398 11.43 2.51 15.99
CA ASP A 398 10.61 3.66 16.38
C ASP A 398 9.34 3.25 17.19
N ASN A 399 8.82 2.03 17.01
CA ASN A 399 7.59 1.57 17.65
C ASN A 399 7.81 1.17 19.11
N TRP A 400 6.79 1.28 19.97
CA TRP A 400 6.93 0.93 21.39
C TRP A 400 5.89 -0.07 21.89
N GLY A 401 6.36 -1.08 22.63
CA GLY A 401 5.54 -2.17 23.14
C GLY A 401 5.03 -2.03 24.57
N ASN A 402 5.38 -0.94 25.27
CA ASN A 402 5.03 -0.73 26.67
C ASN A 402 3.86 0.27 26.83
N PRO A 403 2.65 -0.18 27.23
CA PRO A 403 1.48 0.71 27.39
C PRO A 403 1.69 1.83 28.42
N SER A 404 2.65 1.70 29.34
CA SER A 404 2.93 2.75 30.33
C SER A 404 3.55 4.02 29.73
N TRP A 405 4.00 3.98 28.46
CA TRP A 405 4.57 5.13 27.77
C TRP A 405 3.51 5.97 27.04
N ASN A 406 2.32 5.43 26.75
CA ASN A 406 1.27 6.13 25.99
C ASN A 406 0.82 7.45 26.67
N ALA A 407 1.09 7.62 27.97
CA ALA A 407 0.81 8.83 28.75
C ALA A 407 2.04 9.74 29.00
N THR A 408 3.23 9.36 28.54
CA THR A 408 4.50 10.08 28.78
C THR A 408 5.38 10.28 27.55
N ARG A 409 5.10 9.60 26.44
CA ARG A 409 5.82 9.76 25.16
C ARG A 409 5.48 11.12 24.53
N ASP A 410 6.47 11.76 23.93
CA ASP A 410 6.30 13.02 23.21
C ASP A 410 5.55 12.75 21.88
N PRO A 411 4.40 13.40 21.61
CA PRO A 411 3.62 13.16 20.39
C PRO A 411 4.35 13.50 19.08
N SER A 412 5.47 14.21 19.12
CA SER A 412 6.28 14.49 17.94
C SER A 412 7.24 13.34 17.57
N TRP A 413 7.41 12.32 18.43
CA TRP A 413 8.33 11.21 18.19
C TRP A 413 7.73 10.20 17.20
N PRO A 414 8.53 9.67 16.25
CA PRO A 414 8.05 8.77 15.19
C PRO A 414 7.64 7.39 15.75
N GLY A 415 7.06 6.53 14.91
CA GLY A 415 6.58 5.19 15.29
C GLY A 415 5.22 5.20 16.00
N GLN A 416 4.70 4.00 16.30
CA GLN A 416 3.40 3.80 16.93
C GLN A 416 3.44 2.76 18.08
N PHE A 417 2.35 2.67 18.85
CA PHE A 417 2.19 1.62 19.86
C PHE A 417 1.82 0.29 19.17
N VAL A 418 2.65 -0.74 19.35
CA VAL A 418 2.42 -2.09 18.82
C VAL A 418 2.50 -3.06 20.01
N GLU A 419 1.43 -3.81 20.31
CA GLU A 419 1.40 -4.61 21.54
C GLU A 419 2.50 -5.69 21.54
N GLY A 420 3.38 -5.62 22.54
CA GLY A 420 4.47 -6.58 22.71
C GLY A 420 5.75 -6.26 21.94
N ALA A 421 5.84 -5.13 21.23
CA ALA A 421 6.98 -4.79 20.38
C ALA A 421 8.36 -4.94 21.04
N THR A 422 9.27 -5.57 20.29
CA THR A 422 10.67 -5.77 20.68
C THR A 422 11.58 -4.68 20.12
N ASN A 423 12.82 -4.61 20.62
CA ASN A 423 13.87 -3.67 20.18
C ASN A 423 13.48 -2.17 20.10
N ALA A 424 12.47 -1.76 20.86
CA ALA A 424 11.92 -0.40 20.85
C ALA A 424 12.91 0.66 21.38
N ASP A 425 13.02 1.78 20.66
CA ASP A 425 13.83 2.93 21.07
C ASP A 425 13.12 3.82 22.10
N PHE A 426 13.87 4.26 23.12
CA PHE A 426 13.48 5.24 24.12
C PHE A 426 13.81 6.68 23.68
N CYS A 427 14.60 6.88 22.61
CA CYS A 427 15.19 8.14 22.19
C CYS A 427 15.23 8.37 20.64
N PRO A 428 14.14 8.15 19.85
CA PRO A 428 14.13 8.12 18.37
C PRO A 428 14.23 9.48 17.65
N LYS A 429 15.05 10.35 18.21
CA LYS A 429 15.54 11.64 17.72
C LYS A 429 16.98 11.90 18.21
N THR A 430 17.74 10.85 18.52
CA THR A 430 19.17 10.91 18.76
C THR A 430 19.85 11.49 17.52
N THR A 431 21.00 12.15 17.69
CA THR A 431 21.74 12.64 16.52
C THR A 431 22.42 11.46 15.81
N PRO A 432 22.14 11.19 14.52
CA PRO A 432 22.64 9.99 13.85
C PRO A 432 24.14 9.78 13.97
N GLY A 433 24.53 8.56 14.33
CA GLY A 433 25.93 8.15 14.50
C GLY A 433 26.58 8.56 15.83
N LEU A 434 25.78 8.94 16.84
CA LEU A 434 26.21 8.91 18.24
C LEU A 434 26.32 7.46 18.77
N SER A 435 26.85 7.29 19.99
CA SER A 435 26.93 5.98 20.64
C SER A 435 25.83 5.85 21.69
N VAL A 436 24.78 5.14 21.32
CA VAL A 436 23.66 4.78 22.20
C VAL A 436 24.05 3.67 23.19
N ASP A 437 23.15 3.34 24.11
CA ASP A 437 23.30 2.28 25.10
C ASP A 437 22.42 1.03 24.81
N GLU A 438 21.91 0.33 25.82
CA GLU A 438 21.08 -0.88 25.64
C GLU A 438 19.58 -0.55 25.46
N GLU A 439 19.22 0.75 25.46
CA GLU A 439 17.85 1.29 25.38
C GLU A 439 17.73 2.39 24.30
N GLY A 440 18.62 2.43 23.28
CA GLY A 440 18.63 3.41 22.18
C GLY A 440 18.98 4.87 22.54
N CYS A 441 19.06 5.20 23.84
CA CYS A 441 19.46 6.55 24.26
C CYS A 441 20.99 6.79 24.20
N HIS A 442 21.39 7.94 23.66
CA HIS A 442 22.71 8.52 23.96
C HIS A 442 22.75 9.06 25.40
N ILE A 443 23.93 9.01 26.05
CA ILE A 443 24.10 9.39 27.47
C ILE A 443 23.63 10.81 27.83
N SER A 444 23.58 11.74 26.87
CA SER A 444 23.10 13.12 27.08
C SER A 444 21.58 13.30 26.87
N GLN A 445 20.84 12.23 26.61
CA GLN A 445 19.38 12.20 26.44
C GLN A 445 18.67 11.40 27.55
N ARG A 446 19.44 10.70 28.38
CA ARG A 446 18.95 9.97 29.56
C ARG A 446 18.79 10.91 30.75
N ASP A 447 17.63 10.84 31.42
CA ASP A 447 17.34 11.45 32.73
C ASP A 447 16.77 10.32 33.60
N SER A 448 17.65 9.67 34.37
CA SER A 448 17.38 8.39 35.03
C SER A 448 16.53 8.50 36.31
N ASP A 449 16.26 9.71 36.82
CA ASP A 449 15.33 9.93 37.95
C ASP A 449 14.23 11.00 37.72
N ALA A 450 14.19 11.56 36.50
CA ALA A 450 13.16 12.45 35.97
C ALA A 450 13.04 13.80 36.70
N ASP A 451 14.18 14.42 37.03
CA ASP A 451 14.22 15.73 37.69
C ASP A 451 14.44 16.93 36.76
N GLY A 452 14.85 16.68 35.50
CA GLY A 452 15.19 17.69 34.49
C GLY A 452 16.69 17.99 34.36
N VAL A 453 17.59 17.20 34.96
CA VAL A 453 19.04 17.25 34.75
C VAL A 453 19.53 15.92 34.16
N MET A 454 19.94 15.94 32.89
CA MET A 454 20.39 14.74 32.18
C MET A 454 21.60 14.06 32.86
N ASP A 455 21.72 12.74 32.72
CA ASP A 455 22.74 11.88 33.34
C ASP A 455 24.20 12.29 33.04
N ASP A 456 24.46 13.01 31.94
CA ASP A 456 25.80 13.52 31.58
C ASP A 456 26.16 14.86 32.25
N ALA A 457 25.15 15.56 32.78
CA ALA A 457 25.26 16.81 33.52
C ALA A 457 25.08 16.65 35.05
N ASP A 458 24.44 15.57 35.49
CA ASP A 458 24.21 15.25 36.90
C ASP A 458 25.41 14.52 37.57
N ASN A 459 25.71 14.89 38.82
CA ASN A 459 26.66 14.19 39.69
C ASN A 459 26.00 13.06 40.53
N CYS A 460 24.67 12.94 40.53
CA CYS A 460 23.89 11.96 41.29
C CYS A 460 22.75 11.27 40.47
N PRO A 461 22.96 10.66 39.28
CA PRO A 461 21.92 10.33 38.27
C PRO A 461 20.88 9.25 38.62
N ASN A 462 20.52 9.09 39.89
CA ASN A 462 19.61 8.09 40.48
C ASN A 462 18.98 8.64 41.80
N GLU A 463 19.22 9.91 42.16
CA GLU A 463 18.72 10.59 43.36
C GLU A 463 18.27 12.04 43.01
N PRO A 464 16.97 12.31 42.78
CA PRO A 464 16.52 13.57 42.17
C PRO A 464 16.76 14.81 43.06
N LYS A 465 17.28 15.87 42.45
CA LYS A 465 17.55 17.22 43.00
C LYS A 465 16.47 17.72 43.95
N GLY A 466 15.23 17.57 43.54
CA GLY A 466 14.07 18.15 44.22
C GLY A 466 14.09 19.68 44.25
N VAL A 467 13.23 20.26 45.08
CA VAL A 467 12.90 21.70 45.04
C VAL A 467 14.00 22.63 45.59
N ASP A 468 15.00 22.10 46.29
CA ASP A 468 16.10 22.87 46.88
C ASP A 468 17.51 22.31 46.59
N GLY A 469 17.62 21.28 45.74
CA GLY A 469 18.88 20.66 45.30
C GLY A 469 19.78 21.54 44.43
N TYR A 470 20.96 20.99 44.09
CA TYR A 470 22.04 21.72 43.45
C TYR A 470 21.94 21.77 41.92
N ASP A 471 22.71 22.66 41.28
CA ASP A 471 22.72 22.83 39.82
C ASP A 471 23.50 21.73 39.06
N ASP A 472 24.02 20.74 39.79
CA ASP A 472 24.64 19.51 39.33
C ASP A 472 23.84 18.27 39.76
N GLY A 473 22.50 18.39 39.68
CA GLY A 473 21.43 17.40 39.95
C GLY A 473 21.35 16.80 41.37
N CYS A 474 22.46 16.73 42.11
CA CYS A 474 22.45 16.18 43.47
C CYS A 474 21.45 16.85 44.44
N PRO A 475 20.76 16.06 45.29
CA PRO A 475 19.76 16.57 46.22
C PRO A 475 20.41 17.35 47.37
N TYR A 476 19.69 18.34 47.90
CA TYR A 476 20.22 19.16 48.98
C TYR A 476 20.33 18.38 50.29
N VAL A 477 21.56 18.13 50.73
CA VAL A 477 21.84 17.57 52.05
C VAL A 477 22.03 18.72 53.06
N PRO A 478 20.99 19.12 53.84
CA PRO A 478 21.16 20.13 54.86
C PRO A 478 22.18 19.66 55.89
N LEU A 479 23.18 20.52 56.17
CA LEU A 479 24.17 20.33 57.24
C LEU A 479 23.49 20.35 58.62
N SER A 480 22.84 19.23 58.93
CA SER A 480 22.20 18.92 60.20
C SER A 480 23.28 18.65 61.23
N GLY A 481 23.90 19.72 61.71
CA GLY A 481 24.92 19.67 62.74
C GLY A 481 24.35 19.21 64.08
N ASP A 482 24.20 17.90 64.25
CA ASP A 482 24.40 17.29 65.55
C ASP A 482 25.87 17.45 65.98
N GLY A 483 26.11 17.32 67.28
CA GLY A 483 27.24 18.01 67.90
C GLY A 483 28.60 17.31 67.83
N GLU A 484 29.62 18.17 67.86
CA GLU A 484 30.95 17.96 68.48
C GLU A 484 32.14 17.56 67.57
N GLU A 485 33.35 17.87 68.08
CA GLU A 485 34.70 17.62 67.51
C GLU A 485 35.08 18.26 66.15
N GLY A 486 35.28 19.58 66.13
CA GLY A 486 35.97 20.29 65.03
C GLY A 486 37.51 20.24 65.11
N LEU A 487 38.19 20.31 63.95
CA LEU A 487 39.66 20.14 63.86
C LEU A 487 40.48 21.41 63.50
N PHE A 488 39.88 22.43 62.85
CA PHE A 488 40.57 23.68 62.49
C PHE A 488 39.76 24.93 62.89
N GLY A 489 39.76 25.24 64.19
CA GLY A 489 39.05 26.39 64.73
C GLY A 489 39.71 27.75 64.41
N VAL A 490 39.21 28.45 63.41
CA VAL A 490 39.31 29.92 63.26
C VAL A 490 37.99 30.47 62.72
N ASP A 491 37.43 31.46 63.41
CA ASP A 491 36.17 32.12 63.05
C ASP A 491 36.38 33.08 61.86
N ALA A 492 35.58 32.90 60.80
CA ALA A 492 35.67 33.70 59.58
C ALA A 492 35.35 35.19 59.79
N GLY A 493 34.62 35.54 60.87
CA GLY A 493 34.13 36.90 61.13
C GLY A 493 35.19 37.98 61.39
N ILE A 494 36.47 37.62 61.57
CA ILE A 494 37.53 38.57 62.00
C ILE A 494 38.56 38.91 60.90
N ILE A 495 38.67 38.14 59.82
CA ILE A 495 39.70 38.37 58.77
C ILE A 495 39.41 39.63 57.94
N MET A 496 38.13 40.00 57.77
CA MET A 496 37.67 41.08 56.88
C MET A 496 38.01 42.53 57.31
N LEU A 497 38.75 42.74 58.41
CA LEU A 497 39.13 44.07 58.91
C LEU A 497 40.64 44.35 58.97
N ALA A 498 41.49 43.43 58.53
CA ALA A 498 42.95 43.54 58.70
C ALA A 498 43.76 43.96 57.45
N LEU A 499 43.19 43.89 56.23
CA LEU A 499 43.92 44.11 54.98
C LEU A 499 43.45 45.31 54.13
N GLY A 500 42.47 46.08 54.60
CA GLY A 500 41.90 47.25 53.90
C GLY A 500 42.81 48.50 53.80
N GLY A 501 44.14 48.36 53.90
CA GLY A 501 45.03 49.52 54.01
C GLY A 501 46.52 49.25 53.88
N LEU A 502 47.00 48.91 52.68
CA LEU A 502 48.38 49.19 52.24
C LEU A 502 48.62 49.11 50.71
N GLY A 503 47.77 48.41 49.94
CA GLY A 503 47.97 48.25 48.49
C GLY A 503 47.80 49.53 47.65
N GLY A 504 46.88 50.43 48.03
CA GLY A 504 46.46 51.57 47.20
C GLY A 504 47.55 52.58 46.82
N LEU A 505 48.62 52.70 47.61
CA LEU A 505 49.72 53.64 47.32
C LEU A 505 50.77 53.09 46.34
N ALA A 506 50.84 51.77 46.14
CA ALA A 506 51.76 51.16 45.19
C ALA A 506 51.26 51.29 43.73
N ILE A 507 49.95 51.18 43.53
CA ILE A 507 49.34 51.22 42.19
C ILE A 507 49.41 52.64 41.60
N VAL A 508 49.08 53.65 42.39
CA VAL A 508 49.15 55.07 41.97
C VAL A 508 50.58 55.49 41.61
N SER A 509 51.57 55.02 42.36
CA SER A 509 52.98 55.34 42.07
C SER A 509 53.53 54.62 40.82
N LEU A 510 53.02 53.43 40.49
CA LEU A 510 53.33 52.74 39.22
C LEU A 510 52.74 53.46 37.99
N LEU A 511 51.50 53.94 38.08
CA LEU A 511 50.83 54.66 36.99
C LEU A 511 51.54 55.98 36.64
N VAL A 512 51.97 56.76 37.65
CA VAL A 512 52.71 58.02 37.42
C VAL A 512 54.07 57.79 36.75
N VAL A 513 54.74 56.66 36.99
CA VAL A 513 56.00 56.32 36.31
C VAL A 513 55.78 55.91 34.85
N ARG A 514 54.64 55.27 34.53
CA ARG A 514 54.32 54.86 33.15
C ARG A 514 53.85 56.03 32.26
N LEU A 515 53.28 57.08 32.86
CA LEU A 515 52.87 58.32 32.17
C LEU A 515 54.02 59.32 31.88
N LEU A 516 55.27 58.98 32.19
CA LEU A 516 56.44 59.86 31.99
C LEU A 516 57.51 59.27 31.05
N ARG A 517 57.14 58.32 30.18
CA ARG A 517 57.98 57.81 29.07
C ARG A 517 57.23 57.67 27.74
N ARG A 518 57.07 58.85 27.15
CA ARG A 518 57.08 59.18 25.71
C ARG A 518 58.47 58.74 25.12
N GLU A 519 58.71 58.48 23.82
CA GLU A 519 58.84 59.38 22.65
C GLU A 519 59.15 58.51 21.39
N ASP A 520 58.33 58.46 20.31
CA ASP A 520 56.86 58.64 20.21
C ASP A 520 56.14 57.35 19.69
N ASP A 521 55.78 57.03 18.43
CA ASP A 521 55.78 57.69 17.09
C ASP A 521 54.71 57.02 16.14
N ASP A 522 53.80 57.81 15.50
CA ASP A 522 53.22 57.85 14.11
C ASP A 522 52.79 56.57 13.30
N GLU A 523 51.77 56.53 12.40
CA GLU A 523 50.78 57.49 11.83
C GLU A 523 49.55 56.74 11.19
N ASP A 524 48.49 57.48 10.80
CA ASP A 524 47.31 57.16 9.91
C ASP A 524 45.89 57.22 10.56
N ASP A 525 45.10 58.23 10.14
CA ASP A 525 43.69 58.51 10.52
C ASP A 525 42.80 58.70 9.26
N GLU A 526 41.47 58.72 9.48
CA GLU A 526 40.44 59.53 8.77
C GLU A 526 39.38 58.84 7.85
N TYR A 527 38.29 58.41 8.52
CA TYR A 527 36.86 58.72 8.25
C TYR A 527 35.95 57.95 7.24
N ASP A 528 34.68 57.87 7.70
CA ASP A 528 33.39 57.95 6.99
C ASP A 528 32.65 56.72 6.38
N ASP A 529 31.59 56.33 7.14
CA ASP A 529 30.16 56.32 6.76
C ASP A 529 29.48 55.20 5.93
N PHE A 530 28.44 54.67 6.58
CA PHE A 530 27.07 54.41 6.07
C PHE A 530 26.70 53.01 5.52
N TYR A 531 25.39 52.76 5.59
CA TYR A 531 24.58 51.58 5.26
C TYR A 531 24.70 51.16 3.75
N ASP A 532 24.23 49.99 3.27
CA ASP A 532 23.06 49.19 3.70
C ASP A 532 23.12 47.71 3.22
N ASP A 533 22.07 46.96 3.61
CA ASP A 533 21.44 45.80 2.93
C ASP A 533 22.08 44.38 2.81
N GLU A 534 21.21 43.42 3.18
CA GLU A 534 20.83 42.15 2.52
C GLU A 534 21.64 40.83 2.64
N GLU A 535 20.90 39.85 3.18
CA GLU A 535 20.78 38.40 2.87
C GLU A 535 21.93 37.40 3.15
N GLU A 536 21.62 36.45 4.04
CA GLU A 536 22.24 35.13 4.15
C GLU A 536 21.60 34.16 3.14
N GLU A 537 22.33 33.12 2.70
CA GLU A 537 21.76 31.77 2.44
C GLU A 537 22.86 30.74 2.09
N SER A 538 22.49 29.46 2.07
CA SER A 538 23.21 28.27 1.61
C SER A 538 24.42 27.82 2.46
N PHE A 539 24.12 27.10 3.54
CA PHE A 539 25.07 26.36 4.39
C PHE A 539 25.76 25.14 3.70
N LEU A 540 25.38 24.80 2.46
CA LEU A 540 25.68 23.53 1.78
C LEU A 540 27.02 23.48 0.98
N ASP A 541 28.16 23.88 1.56
CA ASP A 541 29.50 23.53 1.03
C ASP A 541 30.56 23.32 2.12
N ARG A 542 30.26 22.44 3.10
CA ARG A 542 31.24 22.01 4.12
C ARG A 542 31.10 20.55 4.59
N LEU A 543 31.39 19.57 3.73
CA LEU A 543 32.08 18.33 4.15
C LEU A 543 32.63 17.42 3.02
N ASP A 544 33.62 17.89 2.25
CA ASP A 544 34.84 17.08 2.10
C ASP A 544 36.09 17.96 1.93
N ARG A 545 37.02 17.85 2.89
CA ARG A 545 38.41 18.24 2.66
C ARG A 545 39.41 17.58 3.62
N THR A 546 39.83 16.33 3.34
CA THR A 546 41.27 15.96 3.42
C THR A 546 41.58 14.74 2.53
N THR A 547 42.30 14.86 1.40
CA THR A 547 43.77 14.68 1.32
C THR A 547 44.23 14.55 -0.15
N SER A 548 45.39 15.00 -0.68
CA SER A 548 46.30 16.14 -0.41
C SER A 548 47.35 16.27 -1.56
N VAL A 549 48.54 16.84 -1.32
CA VAL A 549 49.76 16.90 -2.18
C VAL A 549 49.68 17.54 -3.60
N GLN A 550 49.75 18.88 -3.58
CA GLN A 550 50.74 19.75 -4.28
C GLN A 550 50.90 19.78 -5.84
N PRO A 551 51.34 20.93 -6.45
CA PRO A 551 50.98 21.27 -7.83
C PRO A 551 52.15 21.62 -8.79
N GLN A 552 51.91 21.66 -10.11
CA GLN A 552 52.67 22.49 -11.08
C GLN A 552 51.87 23.04 -12.29
N ARG A 553 51.59 24.35 -12.23
CA ARG A 553 51.82 25.36 -13.29
C ARG A 553 51.29 25.18 -14.75
N SER A 554 50.27 26.01 -15.02
CA SER A 554 50.30 27.18 -15.95
C SER A 554 50.04 27.05 -17.48
N ARG A 555 48.84 27.55 -17.87
CA ARG A 555 48.64 28.77 -18.72
C ARG A 555 49.16 28.79 -20.18
N SER A 556 48.25 28.64 -21.16
CA SER A 556 47.83 29.75 -22.06
C SER A 556 46.74 29.39 -23.11
N VAL A 557 45.94 30.40 -23.44
CA VAL A 557 44.88 30.55 -24.48
C VAL A 557 45.48 31.56 -25.53
N PRO A 558 45.18 31.59 -26.88
CA PRO A 558 43.83 31.75 -27.47
C PRO A 558 43.47 31.23 -28.91
N GLU A 559 42.15 31.06 -29.11
CA GLU A 559 41.26 31.42 -30.25
C GLU A 559 41.36 30.92 -31.74
N ARG A 560 40.16 30.50 -32.22
CA ARG A 560 39.45 30.74 -33.51
C ARG A 560 40.03 30.32 -34.89
N ARG A 561 39.23 29.55 -35.67
CA ARG A 561 38.29 30.10 -36.71
C ARG A 561 37.43 29.06 -37.49
N SER A 562 36.10 29.25 -37.45
CA SER A 562 35.06 29.10 -38.52
C SER A 562 34.99 27.92 -39.53
N ASN A 563 33.79 27.31 -39.60
CA ASN A 563 33.14 26.52 -40.68
C ASN A 563 33.06 27.25 -42.08
N PRO A 564 32.51 26.68 -43.20
CA PRO A 564 31.69 25.44 -43.39
C PRO A 564 31.98 24.56 -44.66
N GLY A 565 31.23 23.45 -44.89
CA GLY A 565 30.97 22.88 -46.24
C GLY A 565 30.93 21.33 -46.40
N PRO A 566 29.97 20.69 -47.13
CA PRO A 566 29.78 19.21 -47.16
C PRO A 566 29.95 18.48 -48.53
N SER A 567 30.14 17.15 -48.52
CA SER A 567 29.93 16.17 -49.64
C SER A 567 30.20 14.69 -49.25
N SER A 568 29.77 13.60 -49.93
CA SER A 568 28.55 13.32 -50.75
C SER A 568 28.38 11.82 -51.21
N GLY A 569 28.39 10.81 -50.32
CA GLY A 569 28.09 9.38 -50.64
C GLY A 569 29.15 8.60 -51.48
N PRO A 570 28.87 7.39 -52.02
CA PRO A 570 27.76 6.43 -51.79
C PRO A 570 28.22 4.96 -51.51
N SER A 571 27.30 4.02 -51.22
CA SER A 571 27.60 2.57 -51.01
C SER A 571 26.49 1.59 -51.45
N GLY A 572 26.88 0.34 -51.78
CA GLY A 572 26.02 -0.83 -52.09
C GLY A 572 26.74 -1.84 -53.03
N PRO A 573 26.19 -3.02 -53.38
CA PRO A 573 24.96 -3.70 -52.91
C PRO A 573 25.21 -5.15 -52.37
N ALA A 574 24.13 -5.95 -52.21
CA ALA A 574 24.09 -7.30 -51.60
C ALA A 574 24.73 -8.46 -52.41
N PRO A 575 24.73 -9.70 -51.85
CA PRO A 575 24.00 -10.79 -52.53
C PRO A 575 23.25 -11.80 -51.62
N SER A 576 22.49 -12.70 -52.25
CA SER A 576 21.47 -13.60 -51.66
C SER A 576 21.86 -15.09 -51.53
N ARG A 577 21.01 -15.89 -50.84
CA ARG A 577 20.89 -17.37 -50.92
C ARG A 577 19.50 -17.82 -50.41
N THR A 578 18.50 -18.08 -51.26
CA THR A 578 18.14 -19.37 -51.91
C THR A 578 17.95 -20.60 -51.01
N ALA A 579 16.71 -21.15 -51.02
CA ALA A 579 16.28 -22.40 -50.36
C ALA A 579 16.51 -23.65 -51.26
N PRO A 580 16.00 -24.85 -50.86
CA PRO A 580 14.79 -25.33 -51.56
C PRO A 580 13.77 -26.19 -50.77
N VAL A 581 12.51 -26.02 -51.17
CA VAL A 581 11.27 -26.74 -50.80
C VAL A 581 11.29 -28.27 -51.03
N ARG A 582 10.55 -29.03 -50.20
CA ARG A 582 9.79 -30.23 -50.65
C ARG A 582 8.41 -30.37 -49.98
N LYS A 583 7.35 -30.51 -50.80
CA LYS A 583 5.99 -30.96 -50.40
C LYS A 583 5.79 -32.46 -50.68
N ARG A 584 5.03 -33.18 -49.84
CA ARG A 584 4.14 -34.32 -50.18
C ARG A 584 3.27 -34.72 -48.99
N GLY A 585 2.07 -35.24 -49.24
CA GLY A 585 1.04 -35.53 -48.22
C GLY A 585 0.95 -37.00 -47.75
N PRO A 586 -0.11 -37.35 -46.99
CA PRO A 586 -0.27 -38.63 -46.26
C PRO A 586 -0.66 -39.81 -47.17
N PRO A 587 -0.48 -41.09 -46.74
CA PRO A 587 -1.58 -41.80 -46.04
C PRO A 587 -1.21 -42.96 -45.08
N GLY A 588 -2.07 -43.19 -44.07
CA GLY A 588 -2.53 -44.54 -43.65
C GLY A 588 -1.70 -45.41 -42.69
N GLY A 589 -2.40 -46.06 -41.74
CA GLY A 589 -2.00 -47.36 -41.14
C GLY A 589 -2.59 -48.54 -41.96
N PRO A 590 -2.81 -49.76 -41.39
CA PRO A 590 -2.60 -50.22 -40.01
C PRO A 590 -1.94 -51.63 -39.87
N ALA A 591 -1.82 -52.15 -38.63
CA ALA A 591 -1.77 -53.56 -38.15
C ALA A 591 -0.72 -53.74 -37.03
N LYS A 592 -0.91 -54.41 -35.87
CA LYS A 592 -1.74 -55.54 -35.36
C LYS A 592 -1.04 -56.92 -35.28
N THR A 593 -0.53 -57.25 -34.09
CA THR A 593 -0.45 -58.60 -33.45
C THR A 593 -0.23 -58.38 -31.95
N GLY A 594 -0.89 -59.00 -30.95
CA GLY A 594 -1.96 -60.01 -30.81
C GLY A 594 -1.95 -60.46 -29.31
N GLY A 595 -2.92 -61.13 -28.68
CA GLY A 595 -4.26 -61.63 -29.02
C GLY A 595 -4.98 -62.19 -27.75
N PRO A 596 -6.33 -62.41 -27.75
CA PRO A 596 -7.17 -62.70 -26.55
C PRO A 596 -7.49 -64.24 -26.43
N PRO A 597 -8.43 -64.83 -25.59
CA PRO A 597 -9.82 -64.38 -25.27
C PRO A 597 -10.54 -64.78 -23.93
N GLY A 598 -11.68 -64.13 -23.65
CA GLY A 598 -12.81 -64.64 -22.80
C GLY A 598 -13.37 -63.62 -21.77
N ARG A 599 -14.52 -62.91 -21.90
CA ARG A 599 -15.94 -63.25 -22.23
C ARG A 599 -16.66 -63.93 -21.03
N GLY A 600 -17.42 -63.25 -20.15
CA GLY A 600 -18.64 -62.40 -20.31
C GLY A 600 -19.89 -63.15 -19.72
N PRO A 601 -21.10 -62.58 -19.48
CA PRO A 601 -21.69 -61.27 -19.84
C PRO A 601 -22.48 -60.55 -18.66
N SER A 602 -23.42 -59.64 -18.98
CA SER A 602 -24.01 -58.60 -18.07
C SER A 602 -25.56 -58.57 -17.92
N LYS A 603 -26.13 -57.79 -16.96
CA LYS A 603 -27.39 -56.98 -17.06
C LYS A 603 -27.80 -56.15 -15.78
N LYS A 604 -28.55 -55.05 -15.98
CA LYS A 604 -29.30 -54.17 -15.01
C LYS A 604 -30.73 -54.75 -14.71
N PRO A 605 -31.65 -54.19 -13.85
CA PRO A 605 -31.68 -52.90 -13.10
C PRO A 605 -32.22 -52.95 -11.62
N THR A 606 -32.66 -51.79 -11.09
CA THR A 606 -33.23 -51.42 -9.76
C THR A 606 -34.69 -51.93 -9.51
N PRO A 607 -35.48 -51.58 -8.44
CA PRO A 607 -35.31 -50.63 -7.30
C PRO A 607 -35.86 -51.03 -5.88
N LYS A 608 -35.80 -50.09 -4.90
CA LYS A 608 -36.78 -49.76 -3.80
C LYS A 608 -36.30 -49.72 -2.33
N VAL A 609 -36.14 -48.50 -1.79
CA VAL A 609 -36.86 -47.86 -0.66
C VAL A 609 -37.42 -48.73 0.50
N ALA A 610 -36.89 -48.50 1.72
CA ALA A 610 -37.52 -48.40 3.07
C ALA A 610 -38.39 -49.58 3.63
N PRO A 611 -38.67 -49.67 4.97
CA PRO A 611 -38.43 -48.67 6.03
C PRO A 611 -37.86 -49.19 7.39
N GLU A 612 -37.53 -48.20 8.24
CA GLU A 612 -37.66 -48.17 9.71
C GLU A 612 -38.96 -48.81 10.29
N PRO A 613 -39.16 -49.09 11.61
CA PRO A 613 -38.69 -48.22 12.72
C PRO A 613 -38.40 -48.82 14.14
N GLN A 614 -37.80 -47.96 14.99
CA GLN A 614 -38.16 -47.67 16.41
C GLN A 614 -37.79 -48.56 17.63
N LYS A 615 -37.46 -47.82 18.70
CA LYS A 615 -37.79 -47.99 20.15
C LYS A 615 -36.90 -48.88 21.05
N ALA A 616 -35.82 -48.26 21.51
CA ALA A 616 -35.55 -47.87 22.91
C ALA A 616 -36.16 -48.69 24.07
N GLY A 617 -35.31 -49.09 25.04
CA GLY A 617 -35.74 -49.69 26.32
C GLY A 617 -34.68 -49.65 27.44
N LYS A 618 -34.75 -48.68 28.34
CA LYS A 618 -33.85 -48.53 29.51
C LYS A 618 -33.99 -49.70 30.51
N LYS A 619 -32.88 -50.29 31.00
CA LYS A 619 -32.76 -50.68 32.43
C LYS A 619 -31.35 -51.01 32.97
N LYS A 620 -31.15 -50.56 34.20
CA LYS A 620 -29.94 -50.47 35.05
C LYS A 620 -29.83 -51.63 36.05
N VAL A 621 -28.67 -52.33 36.10
CA VAL A 621 -28.04 -53.06 37.24
C VAL A 621 -26.55 -53.21 36.86
N VAL A 622 -25.57 -52.47 37.41
CA VAL A 622 -24.94 -52.50 38.76
C VAL A 622 -23.98 -53.68 39.00
N ALA A 623 -22.68 -53.36 38.95
CA ALA A 623 -21.51 -53.92 39.64
C ALA A 623 -21.14 -55.42 39.57
N ASP A 624 -19.90 -55.67 39.15
CA ASP A 624 -18.95 -56.56 39.85
C ASP A 624 -17.52 -55.98 39.67
N GLU A 625 -16.64 -56.13 40.65
CA GLU A 625 -15.23 -55.64 40.60
C GLU A 625 -14.23 -56.80 40.75
N ASP A 626 -13.19 -56.84 39.91
CA ASP A 626 -11.89 -57.46 40.23
C ASP A 626 -10.76 -56.75 39.44
N PRO A 627 -9.62 -56.38 40.05
CA PRO A 627 -8.72 -55.37 39.48
C PRO A 627 -7.68 -55.93 38.50
N GLY A 628 -8.05 -55.96 37.22
CA GLY A 628 -7.10 -56.17 36.12
C GLY A 628 -6.06 -55.04 36.02
N LYS A 629 -4.77 -55.38 36.10
CA LYS A 629 -3.65 -54.42 36.07
C LYS A 629 -3.68 -53.51 34.84
N LYS A 630 -4.03 -52.23 35.01
CA LYS A 630 -3.69 -51.19 34.02
C LYS A 630 -2.17 -50.98 34.02
N VAL A 631 -1.52 -51.35 32.92
CA VAL A 631 -0.20 -50.81 32.58
C VAL A 631 -0.41 -49.34 32.26
N ARG A 632 0.14 -48.44 33.07
CA ARG A 632 0.20 -47.03 32.68
C ARG A 632 1.23 -46.93 31.55
N LYS A 633 0.78 -46.70 30.31
CA LYS A 633 1.65 -46.04 29.32
C LYS A 633 2.08 -44.71 29.96
N ALA A 634 3.35 -44.33 29.80
CA ALA A 634 3.77 -42.98 30.17
C ALA A 634 3.23 -42.02 29.10
N LYS A 635 2.58 -40.91 29.50
CA LYS A 635 2.41 -39.77 28.60
C LYS A 635 3.82 -39.26 28.31
N ILE A 636 4.18 -39.15 27.03
CA ILE A 636 5.44 -38.53 26.61
C ILE A 636 5.32 -37.05 26.95
N ASN A 637 6.28 -36.53 27.72
CA ASN A 637 6.33 -35.10 28.01
C ASN A 637 6.94 -34.40 26.81
N VAL A 638 6.09 -33.74 26.03
CA VAL A 638 6.48 -32.89 24.91
C VAL A 638 6.66 -31.48 25.44
N ASP A 639 7.70 -30.79 24.95
CA ASP A 639 7.93 -29.38 25.24
C ASP A 639 7.06 -28.55 24.28
N LEU A 640 6.31 -27.57 24.81
CA LEU A 640 5.35 -26.80 24.00
C LEU A 640 5.90 -25.45 23.52
N SER A 641 6.92 -24.88 24.18
CA SER A 641 7.63 -23.67 23.72
C SER A 641 8.60 -23.97 22.56
N ILE A 642 8.12 -24.74 21.59
CA ILE A 642 8.74 -25.08 20.31
C ILE A 642 7.74 -24.91 19.16
N PHE A 643 6.50 -24.55 19.50
CA PHE A 643 5.49 -23.97 18.65
C PHE A 643 5.34 -22.53 19.15
N GLU A 644 5.21 -21.57 18.25
CA GLU A 644 4.74 -20.24 18.64
C GLU A 644 3.23 -20.31 19.00
N ASP A 645 2.73 -19.33 19.74
CA ASP A 645 1.36 -19.40 20.27
C ASP A 645 0.29 -19.34 19.15
N TRP A 646 0.57 -18.62 18.04
CA TRP A 646 -0.25 -18.59 16.82
C TRP A 646 -0.33 -19.95 16.11
N GLN A 647 0.73 -20.76 16.16
CA GLN A 647 0.77 -22.11 15.57
C GLN A 647 -0.09 -23.14 16.34
N THR A 648 -1.05 -22.69 17.14
CA THR A 648 -1.82 -23.53 18.06
C THR A 648 -2.79 -24.45 17.33
N ASP A 649 -3.54 -23.92 16.38
CA ASP A 649 -4.57 -24.69 15.69
C ASP A 649 -3.97 -25.56 14.59
N ASP A 650 -3.00 -25.05 13.82
CA ASP A 650 -2.17 -25.84 12.90
C ASP A 650 -1.51 -27.05 13.58
N ARG A 651 -0.94 -26.85 14.77
CA ARG A 651 -0.35 -27.92 15.58
C ARG A 651 -1.39 -28.98 15.92
N GLU A 652 -2.62 -28.59 16.24
CA GLU A 652 -3.66 -29.53 16.67
C GLU A 652 -4.34 -30.24 15.48
N ALA A 653 -4.55 -29.54 14.36
CA ALA A 653 -4.91 -30.14 13.07
C ALA A 653 -3.84 -31.15 12.60
N ALA A 654 -2.55 -30.79 12.67
CA ALA A 654 -1.45 -31.70 12.35
C ALA A 654 -1.39 -32.89 13.32
N VAL A 655 -1.68 -32.71 14.62
CA VAL A 655 -1.79 -33.82 15.58
C VAL A 655 -2.95 -34.76 15.24
N GLU A 656 -4.13 -34.25 14.86
CA GLU A 656 -5.26 -35.09 14.44
C GLU A 656 -4.95 -35.84 13.13
N TRP A 657 -4.38 -35.17 12.13
CA TRP A 657 -3.93 -35.81 10.89
C TRP A 657 -2.94 -36.95 11.16
N VAL A 658 -1.96 -36.75 12.04
CA VAL A 658 -1.02 -37.82 12.45
C VAL A 658 -1.73 -38.95 13.20
N VAL A 659 -2.73 -38.66 14.04
CA VAL A 659 -3.55 -39.71 14.67
C VAL A 659 -4.28 -40.56 13.61
N GLY A 660 -4.76 -39.92 12.53
CA GLY A 660 -5.35 -40.56 11.35
C GLY A 660 -4.36 -41.45 10.59
N ALA A 661 -3.24 -40.91 10.09
CA ALA A 661 -2.22 -41.67 9.36
C ALA A 661 -1.68 -42.86 10.18
N PHE A 662 -1.48 -42.66 11.48
CA PHE A 662 -1.11 -43.74 12.40
C PHE A 662 -2.24 -44.79 12.59
N ALA A 663 -3.52 -44.42 12.48
CA ALA A 663 -4.66 -45.33 12.54
C ALA A 663 -4.71 -46.26 11.33
N ASP A 664 -4.53 -45.74 10.12
CA ASP A 664 -4.50 -46.52 8.88
C ASP A 664 -3.22 -47.37 8.74
N GLY A 665 -2.13 -46.95 9.39
CA GLY A 665 -1.00 -47.82 9.74
C GLY A 665 0.34 -47.43 9.16
N ASP A 666 0.50 -46.16 8.78
CA ASP A 666 1.74 -45.64 8.19
C ASP A 666 2.94 -45.68 9.16
N GLU A 667 4.14 -45.74 8.60
CA GLU A 667 5.37 -45.75 9.39
C GLU A 667 5.67 -44.35 9.91
N GLU A 668 6.10 -44.23 11.18
CA GLU A 668 6.53 -42.95 11.80
C GLU A 668 7.58 -42.19 10.96
N ARG A 669 8.33 -42.89 10.11
CA ARG A 669 9.28 -42.26 9.20
C ARG A 669 8.63 -41.58 7.97
N THR A 670 7.52 -42.08 7.43
CA THR A 670 6.84 -41.40 6.30
C THR A 670 6.10 -40.18 6.80
N VAL A 671 5.36 -40.33 7.90
CA VAL A 671 4.66 -39.24 8.59
C VAL A 671 5.63 -38.10 8.96
N LEU A 672 6.82 -38.40 9.50
CA LEU A 672 7.83 -37.40 9.81
C LEU A 672 8.46 -36.72 8.58
N MET A 673 8.41 -37.31 7.38
CA MET A 673 8.86 -36.65 6.15
C MET A 673 7.75 -35.76 5.60
N GLN A 674 6.50 -36.24 5.59
CA GLN A 674 5.34 -35.47 5.14
C GLN A 674 5.13 -34.20 5.97
N LEU A 675 5.27 -34.26 7.30
CA LEU A 675 5.23 -33.06 8.14
C LEU A 675 6.36 -32.06 7.82
N GLN A 676 7.53 -32.53 7.38
CA GLN A 676 8.66 -31.68 6.96
C GLN A 676 8.53 -31.20 5.50
N GLU A 677 7.64 -31.82 4.72
CA GLU A 677 7.20 -31.34 3.40
C GLU A 677 6.11 -30.26 3.57
N THR A 678 5.31 -30.30 4.65
CA THR A 678 4.38 -29.23 5.07
C THR A 678 5.00 -28.28 6.12
N GLY A 679 6.20 -27.77 5.85
CA GLY A 679 6.87 -26.72 6.66
C GLY A 679 7.44 -27.09 8.03
N TRP A 680 6.85 -28.02 8.79
CA TRP A 680 7.22 -28.26 10.19
C TRP A 680 8.68 -28.68 10.38
N THR A 681 9.42 -27.96 11.23
CA THR A 681 10.83 -28.28 11.50
C THR A 681 10.99 -29.72 12.01
N ALA A 682 12.17 -30.31 11.79
CA ALA A 682 12.49 -31.67 12.24
C ALA A 682 12.51 -31.87 13.78
N LYS A 683 12.21 -30.82 14.55
CA LYS A 683 11.88 -30.88 15.98
C LYS A 683 10.36 -30.86 16.21
N GLN A 684 9.64 -29.87 15.67
CA GLN A 684 8.17 -29.74 15.78
C GLN A 684 7.45 -30.98 15.25
N SER A 685 7.80 -31.47 14.06
CA SER A 685 7.20 -32.68 13.48
C SER A 685 7.36 -33.94 14.37
N ARG A 686 8.41 -34.01 15.20
CA ARG A 686 8.56 -35.05 16.23
C ARG A 686 7.72 -34.80 17.47
N ALA A 687 7.60 -33.54 17.91
CA ALA A 687 6.72 -33.13 18.99
C ALA A 687 5.26 -33.46 18.64
N ILE A 688 4.79 -33.11 17.44
CA ILE A 688 3.48 -33.47 16.88
C ILE A 688 3.30 -35.00 16.91
N CYS A 689 4.27 -35.77 16.40
CA CYS A 689 4.19 -37.24 16.44
C CYS A 689 4.12 -37.82 17.87
N ASP A 690 4.81 -37.24 18.86
CA ASP A 690 4.76 -37.68 20.25
C ASP A 690 3.49 -37.19 20.99
N LEU A 691 2.89 -36.07 20.59
CA LEU A 691 1.55 -35.65 20.99
C LEU A 691 0.48 -36.61 20.46
N ALA A 692 0.49 -36.95 19.16
CA ALA A 692 -0.42 -37.93 18.57
C ALA A 692 -0.31 -39.33 19.25
N LYS A 693 0.91 -39.77 19.60
CA LYS A 693 1.13 -41.00 20.39
C LYS A 693 0.50 -40.94 21.79
N ASN A 694 0.36 -39.75 22.39
CA ASN A 694 -0.34 -39.55 23.66
C ASN A 694 -1.87 -39.65 23.53
N HIS A 695 -2.45 -39.20 22.41
CA HIS A 695 -3.89 -39.33 22.13
C HIS A 695 -4.27 -40.81 21.91
N ARG A 696 -3.31 -41.62 21.42
CA ARG A 696 -3.38 -43.09 21.27
C ARG A 696 -3.24 -43.90 22.58
N GLY A 697 -3.61 -43.33 23.73
CA GLY A 697 -3.32 -43.79 25.12
C GLY A 697 -4.06 -45.01 25.67
#